data_AF-A0A944ZU04-F1
#
_entry.id   AF-A0A944ZU04-F1
#
_cell.length_a   1.000
_cell.length_b   1.000
_cell.length_c   1.000
_cell.angle_alpha   90.00
_cell.angle_beta   90.00
_cell.angle_gamma   90.00
#
_symmetry.space_group_name_H-M   'P 1'
#
loop_
_entity.id
_entity.type
_entity.pdbx_description
1 polymer ?
#
loop_
_entity_poly.entity_id
_entity_poly.type
_entity_poly.pdbx_seq_one_letter_code
_entity_poly.pdbx_strand_id
1 'polypeptide(L)'
;MEQTKSRSFLILAALFLIALSVRYYYLLELSQNPFFDTVLKSFDHYNFDLGATNFAQGDWLAQSPNNTYSPLFKYFLGLIYFIFGRNFYVIYGIQFILGALGSVLIFLIGKKLFDARVGFLAFLGFAFYSTEILYEGIILRAAFITFLAILSFYSLLRLQESATPLRLVISSLILSLFFQSRPNTFICLPFVIVFLHRYIFQKWNPTERLKGWGMFLVPLFLSFAPILLQCYYVHEKFVFFDASGPTAFLAGNYIDYPGFGFDPNRLLQFQKENNLENLSPVSFVSQQIINDPFGFIGLYLRKIYFYFNDLEPASNISTYLYLESSKLLPYLLSHFSLFSSLGLMGIALAIQNKEKVFLLHSYLVSLIFSVIIFHVVARFRIPSVPFLILFSAYAVGRALNWLEKKEYKRVGLFGLIFLILLYGFRAPEDHVAVRSVDYCNWGYAHMLEEKWFDLEKAEDYGLECFKTQKRVNLDHGPGHVLMTTLYKLYGYYLISKSDERAEKVLNNLISIDPLSFEAYRMLAETEEKRGNVDSAIRNLHLSMVADRSAPFPLRDLIRIYYQNNSDLGRRLAALKAILPIEEDLEKAAMVKGQILKLGKMVDKKRDFINDSVGRAEKSFKDGQWEVALREYKSINAFNHSSSVLLLKQGMAHERLGNQEKSLAAYYDALLIDPKNQELNKNFGNYYFSMGENALAVLHWTKYLDVGKDAEDYQEMQNRLKSANDQLKAKNLKKQVSNLSPKENRELFSIFSG
;
A
#
# COMPACT_ATOMS: atom_id res chain seq x y z
N MET A 1 -48.93 -4.37 -32.27
CA MET A 1 -48.45 -3.92 -30.95
C MET A 1 -47.43 -4.88 -30.32
N GLU A 2 -47.47 -6.19 -30.64
CA GLU A 2 -46.47 -7.17 -30.18
C GLU A 2 -45.10 -7.04 -30.87
N GLN A 3 -45.06 -6.82 -32.20
CA GLN A 3 -43.79 -6.66 -32.94
C GLN A 3 -42.93 -5.47 -32.45
N THR A 4 -43.55 -4.37 -32.03
CA THR A 4 -42.83 -3.18 -31.52
C THR A 4 -42.28 -3.37 -30.10
N LYS A 5 -43.00 -4.12 -29.25
CA LYS A 5 -42.50 -4.53 -27.93
C LYS A 5 -41.34 -5.51 -28.04
N SER A 6 -41.45 -6.50 -28.94
CA SER A 6 -40.39 -7.47 -29.22
C SER A 6 -39.09 -6.79 -29.70
N ARG A 7 -39.18 -5.87 -30.67
CA ARG A 7 -38.00 -5.09 -31.13
C ARG A 7 -37.36 -4.26 -30.03
N SER A 8 -38.16 -3.63 -29.16
CA SER A 8 -37.63 -2.83 -28.05
C SER A 8 -36.90 -3.68 -27.03
N PHE A 9 -37.43 -4.88 -26.73
CA PHE A 9 -36.78 -5.84 -25.85
C PHE A 9 -35.46 -6.33 -26.43
N LEU A 10 -35.43 -6.68 -27.73
CA LEU A 10 -34.20 -7.11 -28.42
C LEU A 10 -33.09 -6.06 -28.38
N ILE A 11 -33.44 -4.77 -28.54
CA ILE A 11 -32.46 -3.67 -28.43
C ILE A 11 -31.88 -3.61 -27.01
N LEU A 12 -32.72 -3.65 -25.97
CA LEU A 12 -32.25 -3.57 -24.59
C LEU A 12 -31.41 -4.81 -24.21
N ALA A 13 -31.80 -5.99 -24.70
CA ALA A 13 -31.02 -7.22 -24.54
C ALA A 13 -29.66 -7.11 -25.24
N ALA A 14 -29.61 -6.56 -26.46
CA ALA A 14 -28.34 -6.34 -27.17
C ALA A 14 -27.43 -5.36 -26.43
N LEU A 15 -27.95 -4.23 -25.95
CA LEU A 15 -27.19 -3.26 -25.15
C LEU A 15 -26.65 -3.90 -23.87
N PHE A 16 -27.47 -4.69 -23.17
CA PHE A 16 -27.04 -5.43 -21.99
C PHE A 16 -25.89 -6.40 -22.30
N LEU A 17 -26.03 -7.21 -23.36
CA LEU A 17 -25.02 -8.19 -23.77
C LEU A 17 -23.71 -7.52 -24.20
N ILE A 18 -23.77 -6.38 -24.89
CA ILE A 18 -22.58 -5.59 -25.23
C ILE A 18 -21.85 -5.14 -23.96
N ALA A 19 -22.56 -4.49 -23.04
CA ALA A 19 -21.96 -4.01 -21.78
C ALA A 19 -21.43 -5.16 -20.91
N LEU A 20 -22.11 -6.30 -20.89
CA LEU A 20 -21.71 -7.49 -20.16
C LEU A 20 -20.49 -8.17 -20.80
N SER A 21 -20.37 -8.19 -22.13
CA SER A 21 -19.23 -8.83 -22.81
C SER A 21 -17.90 -8.17 -22.49
N VAL A 22 -17.86 -6.84 -22.41
CA VAL A 22 -16.66 -6.06 -22.01
C VAL A 22 -16.26 -6.41 -20.57
N ARG A 23 -17.25 -6.45 -19.67
CA ARG A 23 -17.04 -6.79 -18.25
C ARG A 23 -16.62 -8.23 -18.06
N TYR A 24 -17.17 -9.16 -18.83
CA TYR A 24 -16.79 -10.55 -18.81
C TYR A 24 -15.34 -10.74 -19.27
N TYR A 25 -14.90 -10.03 -20.32
CA TYR A 25 -13.50 -10.05 -20.73
C TYR A 25 -12.59 -9.51 -19.62
N TYR A 26 -12.95 -8.39 -18.99
CA TYR A 26 -12.19 -7.87 -17.85
C TYR A 26 -12.16 -8.85 -16.67
N LEU A 27 -13.24 -9.57 -16.39
CA LEU A 27 -13.26 -10.61 -15.34
C LEU A 27 -12.21 -11.70 -15.60
N LEU A 28 -11.97 -12.09 -16.85
CA LEU A 28 -10.95 -13.08 -17.22
C LEU A 28 -9.51 -12.56 -17.00
N GLU A 29 -9.28 -11.26 -17.23
CA GLU A 29 -7.99 -10.63 -16.91
C GLU A 29 -7.82 -10.48 -15.41
N LEU A 30 -8.86 -10.00 -14.73
CA LEU A 30 -8.87 -9.81 -13.29
C LEU A 30 -8.65 -11.14 -12.56
N SER A 31 -9.16 -12.26 -13.08
CA SER A 31 -8.92 -13.59 -12.50
C SER A 31 -7.48 -14.09 -12.60
N GLN A 32 -6.59 -13.35 -13.27
CA GLN A 32 -5.14 -13.62 -13.33
C GLN A 32 -4.34 -12.63 -12.46
N ASN A 33 -5.03 -11.71 -11.78
CA ASN A 33 -4.43 -10.72 -10.91
C ASN A 33 -4.33 -11.26 -9.46
N PRO A 34 -3.21 -11.03 -8.74
CA PRO A 34 -3.09 -11.51 -7.36
C PRO A 34 -4.15 -10.94 -6.42
N PHE A 35 -4.66 -9.73 -6.68
CA PHE A 35 -5.75 -9.13 -5.90
C PHE A 35 -7.15 -9.64 -6.26
N PHE A 36 -7.26 -10.65 -7.13
CA PHE A 36 -8.55 -11.27 -7.43
C PHE A 36 -9.21 -11.86 -6.18
N ASP A 37 -8.43 -12.56 -5.34
CA ASP A 37 -8.94 -13.21 -4.14
C ASP A 37 -8.01 -13.07 -2.92
N THR A 38 -6.82 -12.47 -3.09
CA THR A 38 -5.97 -12.03 -1.97
C THR A 38 -6.43 -10.66 -1.47
N VAL A 39 -6.96 -10.63 -0.24
CA VAL A 39 -7.45 -9.41 0.40
C VAL A 39 -6.49 -8.96 1.50
N LEU A 40 -5.70 -7.93 1.24
CA LEU A 40 -4.75 -7.39 2.22
C LEU A 40 -5.46 -6.76 3.42
N LYS A 41 -4.96 -7.04 4.63
CA LYS A 41 -5.49 -6.50 5.89
C LYS A 41 -5.46 -4.97 5.98
N SER A 42 -4.53 -4.35 5.28
CA SER A 42 -4.39 -2.88 5.19
C SER A 42 -5.49 -2.23 4.34
N PHE A 43 -6.22 -3.00 3.53
CA PHE A 43 -7.26 -2.48 2.65
C PHE A 43 -8.64 -2.45 3.32
N ASP A 44 -9.44 -1.44 2.96
CA ASP A 44 -10.86 -1.40 3.35
C ASP A 44 -11.63 -2.66 2.95
N HIS A 45 -11.21 -3.32 1.87
CA HIS A 45 -11.81 -4.55 1.32
C HIS A 45 -11.84 -5.66 2.37
N TYR A 46 -10.80 -5.76 3.20
CA TYR A 46 -10.68 -6.74 4.26
C TYR A 46 -11.83 -6.64 5.25
N ASN A 47 -12.24 -5.42 5.59
CA ASN A 47 -13.34 -5.20 6.53
C ASN A 47 -14.70 -5.57 5.91
N PHE A 48 -14.87 -5.36 4.60
CA PHE A 48 -16.07 -5.77 3.90
C PHE A 48 -16.14 -7.30 3.75
N ASP A 49 -15.06 -7.93 3.32
CA ASP A 49 -14.95 -9.38 3.13
C ASP A 49 -15.09 -10.15 4.45
N LEU A 50 -14.38 -9.74 5.50
CA LEU A 50 -14.48 -10.37 6.81
C LEU A 50 -15.85 -10.15 7.47
N GLY A 51 -16.39 -8.92 7.40
CA GLY A 51 -17.73 -8.64 7.94
C GLY A 51 -18.83 -9.45 7.23
N ALA A 52 -18.71 -9.61 5.90
CA ALA A 52 -19.59 -10.47 5.11
C ALA A 52 -19.46 -11.95 5.48
N THR A 53 -18.23 -12.42 5.71
CA THR A 53 -17.93 -13.79 6.14
C THR A 53 -18.54 -14.08 7.52
N ASN A 54 -18.36 -13.16 8.48
CA ASN A 54 -18.93 -13.28 9.82
C ASN A 54 -20.46 -13.30 9.77
N PHE A 55 -21.08 -12.46 8.94
CA PHE A 55 -22.53 -12.48 8.72
C PHE A 55 -23.02 -13.82 8.17
N ALA A 56 -22.36 -14.36 7.14
CA ALA A 56 -22.71 -15.65 6.58
C ALA A 56 -22.54 -16.81 7.58
N GLN A 57 -21.67 -16.65 8.59
CA GLN A 57 -21.44 -17.61 9.67
C GLN A 57 -22.38 -17.43 10.88
N GLY A 58 -23.28 -16.43 10.85
CA GLY A 58 -24.31 -16.23 11.88
C GLY A 58 -24.12 -14.98 12.76
N ASP A 59 -23.05 -14.20 12.58
CA ASP A 59 -22.92 -12.88 13.23
C ASP A 59 -23.79 -11.84 12.52
N TRP A 60 -25.01 -11.67 13.00
CA TRP A 60 -25.95 -10.70 12.42
C TRP A 60 -25.45 -9.25 12.46
N LEU A 61 -24.44 -8.92 13.30
CA LEU A 61 -23.82 -7.60 13.36
C LEU A 61 -22.76 -7.37 12.26
N ALA A 62 -22.34 -8.41 11.53
CA ALA A 62 -21.37 -8.34 10.44
C ALA A 62 -20.05 -7.63 10.84
N GLN A 63 -19.51 -7.96 12.02
CA GLN A 63 -18.39 -7.22 12.60
C GLN A 63 -17.07 -7.51 11.89
N SER A 64 -16.19 -6.50 11.84
CA SER A 64 -14.80 -6.59 11.40
C SER A 64 -13.92 -5.68 12.27
N PRO A 65 -12.57 -5.78 12.24
CA PRO A 65 -11.69 -4.95 13.05
C PRO A 65 -11.94 -3.44 12.93
N ASN A 66 -12.29 -2.97 11.72
CA ASN A 66 -12.81 -1.62 11.50
C ASN A 66 -14.27 -1.68 11.03
N ASN A 67 -15.19 -1.22 11.89
CA ASN A 67 -16.63 -1.11 11.62
C ASN A 67 -17.09 0.32 11.31
N THR A 68 -16.17 1.24 11.00
CA THR A 68 -16.56 2.65 10.76
C THR A 68 -17.36 2.85 9.49
N TYR A 69 -17.29 1.93 8.52
CA TYR A 69 -17.99 2.03 7.24
C TYR A 69 -19.42 1.51 7.33
N SER A 70 -20.31 2.06 6.48
CA SER A 70 -21.67 1.55 6.36
C SER A 70 -21.72 0.03 6.13
N PRO A 71 -22.51 -0.72 6.93
CA PRO A 71 -22.56 -2.18 6.88
C PRO A 71 -23.43 -2.69 5.73
N LEU A 72 -24.18 -1.84 5.01
CA LEU A 72 -25.08 -2.31 3.94
C LEU A 72 -24.35 -3.15 2.89
N PHE A 73 -23.14 -2.76 2.52
CA PHE A 73 -22.33 -3.52 1.56
C PHE A 73 -21.84 -4.85 2.15
N LYS A 74 -21.59 -4.92 3.45
CA LYS A 74 -21.27 -6.18 4.15
C LYS A 74 -22.45 -7.15 4.09
N TYR A 75 -23.67 -6.67 4.29
CA TYR A 75 -24.87 -7.49 4.19
C TYR A 75 -25.15 -7.97 2.76
N PHE A 76 -24.92 -7.10 1.76
CA PHE A 76 -25.00 -7.48 0.36
C PHE A 76 -24.04 -8.63 0.03
N LEU A 77 -22.76 -8.50 0.39
CA LEU A 77 -21.77 -9.57 0.21
C LEU A 77 -22.07 -10.80 1.07
N GLY A 78 -22.50 -10.59 2.32
CA GLY A 78 -22.80 -11.66 3.26
C GLY A 78 -23.96 -12.53 2.80
N LEU A 79 -24.97 -11.96 2.15
CA LEU A 79 -26.03 -12.73 1.50
C LEU A 79 -25.50 -13.59 0.33
N ILE A 80 -24.56 -13.06 -0.45
CA ILE A 80 -23.89 -13.83 -1.51
C ILE A 80 -23.09 -14.97 -0.89
N TYR A 81 -22.35 -14.71 0.20
CA TYR A 81 -21.54 -15.71 0.89
C TYR A 81 -22.39 -16.80 1.55
N PHE A 82 -23.57 -16.43 2.07
CA PHE A 82 -24.52 -17.36 2.64
C PHE A 82 -25.06 -18.36 1.60
N ILE A 83 -25.29 -17.91 0.35
CA ILE A 83 -25.88 -18.75 -0.71
C ILE A 83 -24.80 -19.55 -1.46
N PHE A 84 -23.68 -18.92 -1.81
CA PHE A 84 -22.69 -19.46 -2.74
C PHE A 84 -21.33 -19.77 -2.09
N GLY A 85 -21.17 -19.47 -0.80
CA GLY A 85 -19.87 -19.45 -0.13
C GLY A 85 -19.05 -18.22 -0.53
N ARG A 86 -17.87 -18.08 0.09
CA ARG A 86 -16.89 -17.03 -0.24
C ARG A 86 -16.23 -17.31 -1.59
N ASN A 87 -16.89 -16.90 -2.68
CA ASN A 87 -16.44 -17.11 -4.06
C ASN A 87 -16.38 -15.79 -4.86
N PHE A 88 -15.17 -15.35 -5.18
CA PHE A 88 -14.91 -14.08 -5.85
C PHE A 88 -15.45 -14.00 -7.28
N TYR A 89 -15.52 -15.11 -8.03
CA TYR A 89 -16.15 -15.13 -9.34
C TYR A 89 -17.63 -14.75 -9.27
N VAL A 90 -18.34 -15.23 -8.23
CA VAL A 90 -19.76 -14.92 -8.03
C VAL A 90 -19.95 -13.46 -7.64
N ILE A 91 -19.12 -12.93 -6.73
CA ILE A 91 -19.18 -11.53 -6.31
C ILE A 91 -19.00 -10.60 -7.52
N TYR A 92 -17.88 -10.76 -8.23
CA TYR A 92 -17.57 -9.91 -9.38
C TYR A 92 -18.57 -10.12 -10.51
N GLY A 93 -19.01 -11.36 -10.76
CA GLY A 93 -20.05 -11.66 -11.74
C GLY A 93 -21.35 -10.90 -11.45
N ILE A 94 -21.82 -10.89 -10.19
CA ILE A 94 -23.01 -10.12 -9.79
C ILE A 94 -22.76 -8.61 -9.96
N GLN A 95 -21.62 -8.09 -9.49
CA GLN A 95 -21.30 -6.66 -9.64
C GLN A 95 -21.24 -6.22 -11.11
N PHE A 96 -20.63 -7.02 -11.99
CA PHE A 96 -20.58 -6.77 -13.42
C PHE A 96 -21.97 -6.84 -14.08
N ILE A 97 -22.84 -7.76 -13.65
CA ILE A 97 -24.24 -7.79 -14.10
C ILE A 97 -24.96 -6.50 -13.69
N LEU A 98 -24.78 -6.03 -12.45
CA LEU A 98 -25.35 -4.77 -11.99
C LEU A 98 -24.83 -3.58 -12.81
N GLY A 99 -23.53 -3.55 -13.13
CA GLY A 99 -22.92 -2.54 -14.01
C GLY A 99 -23.50 -2.54 -15.43
N ALA A 100 -23.69 -3.72 -16.03
CA ALA A 100 -24.31 -3.87 -17.34
C ALA A 100 -25.79 -3.44 -17.33
N LEU A 101 -26.55 -3.79 -16.28
CA LEU A 101 -27.91 -3.28 -16.07
C LEU A 101 -27.92 -1.76 -15.90
N GLY A 102 -26.97 -1.21 -15.13
CA GLY A 102 -26.77 0.24 -14.97
C GLY A 102 -26.56 0.95 -16.31
N SER A 103 -25.79 0.34 -17.21
CA SER A 103 -25.58 0.86 -18.58
C SER A 103 -26.88 0.95 -19.37
N VAL A 104 -27.74 -0.07 -19.28
CA VAL A 104 -29.06 -0.06 -19.93
C VAL A 104 -29.99 0.98 -19.29
N LEU A 105 -29.95 1.14 -17.96
CA LEU A 105 -30.72 2.18 -17.28
C LEU A 105 -30.28 3.58 -17.72
N ILE A 106 -28.98 3.81 -17.91
CA ILE A 106 -28.45 5.08 -18.44
C ILE A 106 -28.95 5.36 -19.86
N PHE A 107 -29.00 4.34 -20.73
CA PHE A 107 -29.66 4.47 -22.03
C PHE A 107 -31.11 4.94 -21.90
N LEU A 108 -31.88 4.28 -21.03
CA LEU A 108 -33.30 4.60 -20.82
C LEU A 108 -33.50 6.00 -20.23
N ILE A 109 -32.62 6.43 -19.31
CA ILE A 109 -32.63 7.76 -18.73
C ILE A 109 -32.34 8.81 -19.81
N GLY A 110 -31.25 8.66 -20.57
CA GLY A 110 -30.88 9.62 -21.62
C GLY A 110 -31.94 9.71 -22.72
N LYS A 111 -32.50 8.56 -23.13
CA LYS A 111 -33.62 8.49 -24.07
C LYS A 111 -34.84 9.25 -23.59
N LYS A 112 -35.14 9.19 -22.28
CA LYS A 112 -36.31 9.85 -21.69
C LYS A 112 -36.10 11.34 -21.47
N LEU A 113 -34.92 11.75 -21.01
CA LEU A 113 -34.63 13.14 -20.68
C LEU A 113 -34.37 13.99 -21.93
N PHE A 114 -33.80 13.39 -22.97
CA PHE A 114 -33.41 14.08 -24.19
C PHE A 114 -33.98 13.35 -25.42
N ASP A 115 -33.23 12.40 -25.98
CA ASP A 115 -33.64 11.60 -27.13
C ASP A 115 -32.85 10.28 -27.22
N ALA A 116 -33.23 9.40 -28.14
CA ALA A 116 -32.62 8.07 -28.28
C ALA A 116 -31.13 8.11 -28.67
N ARG A 117 -30.68 9.14 -29.39
CA ARG A 117 -29.27 9.32 -29.77
C ARG A 117 -28.44 9.65 -28.53
N VAL A 118 -28.91 10.59 -27.71
CA VAL A 118 -28.27 10.92 -26.43
C VAL A 118 -28.28 9.72 -25.48
N GLY A 119 -29.38 8.97 -25.41
CA GLY A 119 -29.43 7.72 -24.65
C GLY A 119 -28.36 6.72 -25.09
N PHE A 120 -28.18 6.51 -26.39
CA PHE A 120 -27.17 5.58 -26.92
C PHE A 120 -25.74 6.06 -26.67
N LEU A 121 -25.47 7.37 -26.86
CA LEU A 121 -24.16 7.95 -26.54
C LEU A 121 -23.83 7.84 -25.05
N ALA A 122 -24.82 8.03 -24.17
CA ALA A 122 -24.63 7.87 -22.73
C ALA A 122 -24.36 6.40 -22.34
N PHE A 123 -25.03 5.45 -23.01
CA PHE A 123 -24.72 4.03 -22.89
C PHE A 123 -23.27 3.74 -23.29
N LEU A 124 -22.81 4.23 -24.45
CA LEU A 124 -21.41 4.03 -24.87
C LEU A 124 -20.44 4.65 -23.85
N GLY A 125 -20.74 5.84 -23.35
CA GLY A 125 -19.93 6.51 -22.33
C GLY A 125 -19.78 5.66 -21.07
N PHE A 126 -20.87 5.13 -20.52
CA PHE A 126 -20.84 4.39 -19.25
C PHE A 126 -20.46 2.91 -19.41
N ALA A 127 -20.90 2.25 -20.47
CA ALA A 127 -20.62 0.83 -20.71
C ALA A 127 -19.13 0.55 -20.97
N PHE A 128 -18.41 1.54 -21.52
CA PHE A 128 -16.98 1.48 -21.85
C PHE A 128 -16.14 2.43 -20.98
N TYR A 129 -16.63 2.89 -19.83
CA TYR A 129 -15.82 3.69 -18.90
C TYR A 129 -14.90 2.78 -18.08
N SER A 130 -13.59 2.90 -18.27
CA SER A 130 -12.62 1.95 -17.69
C SER A 130 -12.61 1.98 -16.16
N THR A 131 -12.69 3.17 -15.55
CA THR A 131 -12.62 3.32 -14.09
C THR A 131 -13.85 2.75 -13.40
N GLU A 132 -15.04 2.82 -14.01
CA GLU A 132 -16.23 2.14 -13.46
C GLU A 132 -16.07 0.62 -13.50
N ILE A 133 -15.67 0.07 -14.65
CA ILE A 133 -15.46 -1.39 -14.81
C ILE A 133 -14.41 -1.89 -13.81
N LEU A 134 -13.35 -1.11 -13.60
CA LEU A 134 -12.32 -1.41 -12.58
C LEU A 134 -12.93 -1.52 -11.18
N TYR A 135 -13.75 -0.54 -10.77
CA TYR A 135 -14.38 -0.55 -9.44
C TYR A 135 -15.50 -1.58 -9.28
N GLU A 136 -16.14 -2.04 -10.37
CA GLU A 136 -17.03 -3.19 -10.38
C GLU A 136 -16.26 -4.50 -10.08
N GLY A 137 -14.98 -4.56 -10.49
CA GLY A 137 -14.04 -5.67 -10.21
C GLY A 137 -13.34 -5.59 -8.85
N ILE A 138 -13.85 -4.80 -7.90
CA ILE A 138 -13.25 -4.65 -6.56
C ILE A 138 -14.34 -4.84 -5.51
N ILE A 139 -13.98 -5.46 -4.38
CA ILE A 139 -14.87 -5.58 -3.21
C ILE A 139 -14.87 -4.27 -2.42
N LEU A 140 -15.42 -3.24 -3.07
CA LEU A 140 -15.68 -1.93 -2.50
C LEU A 140 -17.10 -1.50 -2.86
N ARG A 141 -17.68 -0.69 -1.97
CA ARG A 141 -19.03 -0.14 -2.14
C ARG A 141 -19.21 0.79 -3.36
N ALA A 142 -18.16 1.22 -4.06
CA ALA A 142 -18.24 2.26 -5.08
C ALA A 142 -19.22 1.92 -6.22
N ALA A 143 -19.02 0.80 -6.90
CA ALA A 143 -19.91 0.35 -7.99
C ALA A 143 -21.33 0.05 -7.50
N PHE A 144 -21.47 -0.52 -6.30
CA PHE A 144 -22.77 -0.77 -5.67
C PHE A 144 -23.56 0.53 -5.43
N ILE A 145 -22.89 1.57 -4.90
CA ILE A 145 -23.48 2.90 -4.73
C ILE A 145 -23.88 3.48 -6.10
N THR A 146 -23.03 3.36 -7.12
CA THR A 146 -23.33 3.86 -8.47
C THR A 146 -24.59 3.23 -9.05
N PHE A 147 -24.69 1.89 -8.99
CA PHE A 147 -25.88 1.19 -9.48
C PHE A 147 -27.15 1.64 -8.73
N LEU A 148 -27.10 1.74 -7.39
CA LEU A 148 -28.21 2.23 -6.59
C LEU A 148 -28.58 3.68 -6.92
N ALA A 149 -27.61 4.53 -7.23
CA ALA A 149 -27.84 5.91 -7.67
C ALA A 149 -28.59 5.95 -9.02
N ILE A 150 -28.15 5.16 -9.99
CA ILE A 150 -28.78 5.07 -11.31
C ILE A 150 -30.21 4.51 -11.17
N LEU A 151 -30.37 3.45 -10.39
CA LEU A 151 -31.65 2.79 -10.17
C LEU A 151 -32.64 3.70 -9.42
N SER A 152 -32.20 4.41 -8.37
CA SER A 152 -33.04 5.36 -7.63
C SER A 152 -33.45 6.54 -8.51
N PHE A 153 -32.52 7.06 -9.31
CA PHE A 153 -32.80 8.13 -10.26
C PHE A 153 -33.84 7.68 -11.29
N TYR A 154 -33.64 6.51 -11.89
CA TYR A 154 -34.57 5.95 -12.86
C TYR A 154 -35.95 5.72 -12.24
N SER A 155 -36.04 5.13 -11.05
CA SER A 155 -37.32 4.86 -10.39
C SER A 155 -38.09 6.15 -10.08
N LEU A 156 -37.40 7.18 -9.57
CA LEU A 156 -37.98 8.51 -9.33
C LEU A 156 -38.43 9.17 -10.63
N LEU A 157 -37.63 9.09 -11.68
CA LEU A 157 -37.98 9.64 -12.99
C LEU A 157 -39.24 8.98 -13.56
N ARG A 158 -39.44 7.68 -13.34
CA ARG A 158 -40.64 6.93 -13.78
C ARG A 158 -41.93 7.36 -13.06
N LEU A 159 -41.84 7.99 -11.88
CA LEU A 159 -43.00 8.51 -11.17
C LEU A 159 -43.70 9.66 -11.91
N GLN A 160 -42.97 10.40 -12.76
CA GLN A 160 -43.56 11.46 -13.59
C GLN A 160 -44.59 10.93 -14.61
N GLU A 161 -44.45 9.67 -15.03
CA GLU A 161 -45.40 9.03 -15.95
C GLU A 161 -46.59 8.43 -15.20
N SER A 162 -46.32 7.73 -14.09
CA SER A 162 -47.37 7.23 -13.21
C SER A 162 -46.82 7.02 -11.80
N ALA A 163 -47.37 7.74 -10.84
CA ALA A 163 -47.02 7.65 -9.43
C ALA A 163 -48.06 6.81 -8.67
N THR A 164 -48.09 5.50 -8.96
CA THR A 164 -48.93 4.56 -8.22
C THR A 164 -48.36 4.33 -6.81
N PRO A 165 -49.18 3.93 -5.81
CA PRO A 165 -48.72 3.64 -4.45
C PRO A 165 -47.52 2.68 -4.42
N LEU A 166 -47.59 1.59 -5.19
CA LEU A 166 -46.51 0.62 -5.28
C LEU A 166 -45.20 1.22 -5.81
N ARG A 167 -45.26 2.08 -6.85
CA ARG A 167 -44.06 2.73 -7.40
C ARG A 167 -43.47 3.75 -6.43
N LEU A 168 -44.29 4.44 -5.64
CA LEU A 168 -43.81 5.35 -4.59
C LEU A 168 -43.04 4.57 -3.52
N VAL A 169 -43.61 3.47 -3.03
CA VAL A 169 -42.97 2.59 -2.03
C VAL A 169 -41.69 1.97 -2.59
N ILE A 170 -41.70 1.44 -3.81
CA ILE A 170 -40.49 0.86 -4.43
C ILE A 170 -39.41 1.95 -4.59
N SER A 171 -39.78 3.13 -5.06
CA SER A 171 -38.81 4.23 -5.24
C SER A 171 -38.22 4.70 -3.92
N SER A 172 -39.01 4.72 -2.84
CA SER A 172 -38.52 5.11 -1.52
C SER A 172 -37.60 4.04 -0.91
N LEU A 173 -37.90 2.75 -1.09
CA LEU A 173 -37.02 1.67 -0.64
C LEU A 173 -35.68 1.64 -1.40
N ILE A 174 -35.70 1.84 -2.73
CA ILE A 174 -34.47 1.94 -3.54
C ILE A 174 -33.65 3.16 -3.11
N LEU A 175 -34.30 4.31 -2.93
CA LEU A 175 -33.64 5.53 -2.45
C LEU A 175 -33.07 5.34 -1.03
N SER A 176 -33.76 4.58 -0.19
CA SER A 176 -33.29 4.22 1.15
C SER A 176 -31.99 3.42 1.09
N LEU A 177 -31.92 2.38 0.27
CA LEU A 177 -30.70 1.59 0.06
C LEU A 177 -29.56 2.47 -0.45
N PHE A 178 -29.85 3.40 -1.38
CA PHE A 178 -28.86 4.37 -1.83
C PHE A 178 -28.32 5.23 -0.67
N PHE A 179 -29.19 5.76 0.19
CA PHE A 179 -28.76 6.55 1.35
C PHE A 179 -27.98 5.74 2.40
N GLN A 180 -28.41 4.51 2.65
CA GLN A 180 -27.76 3.61 3.57
C GLN A 180 -26.37 3.18 3.08
N SER A 181 -26.17 3.04 1.77
CA SER A 181 -24.87 2.66 1.19
C SER A 181 -23.76 3.65 1.52
N ARG A 182 -24.12 4.94 1.65
CA ARG A 182 -23.21 5.99 2.11
C ARG A 182 -23.98 7.24 2.57
N PRO A 183 -23.82 7.69 3.83
CA PRO A 183 -24.66 8.75 4.38
C PRO A 183 -24.51 10.13 3.70
N ASN A 184 -23.38 10.43 3.04
CA ASN A 184 -23.23 11.68 2.30
C ASN A 184 -24.18 11.79 1.09
N THR A 185 -24.71 10.67 0.58
CA THR A 185 -25.70 10.66 -0.51
C THR A 185 -27.07 11.18 -0.06
N PHE A 186 -27.33 11.21 1.26
CA PHE A 186 -28.56 11.77 1.85
C PHE A 186 -28.78 13.24 1.49
N ILE A 187 -27.72 13.95 1.07
CA ILE A 187 -27.78 15.32 0.55
C ILE A 187 -28.67 15.47 -0.69
N CYS A 188 -29.02 14.37 -1.36
CA CYS A 188 -29.99 14.37 -2.47
C CYS A 188 -31.44 14.53 -1.98
N LEU A 189 -31.76 14.18 -0.71
CA LEU A 189 -33.14 14.12 -0.20
C LEU A 189 -33.91 15.44 -0.34
N PRO A 190 -33.36 16.62 0.02
CA PRO A 190 -34.09 17.88 -0.15
C PRO A 190 -34.52 18.12 -1.60
N PHE A 191 -33.66 17.76 -2.55
CA PHE A 191 -33.96 17.90 -3.98
C PHE A 191 -34.97 16.87 -4.47
N VAL A 192 -34.93 15.65 -3.95
CA VAL A 192 -35.97 14.63 -4.20
C VAL A 192 -37.31 15.13 -3.67
N ILE A 193 -37.35 15.73 -2.49
CA ILE A 193 -38.57 16.30 -1.90
C ILE A 193 -39.13 17.39 -2.80
N VAL A 194 -38.29 18.34 -3.24
CA VAL A 194 -38.69 19.40 -4.18
C VAL A 194 -39.18 18.80 -5.49
N PHE A 195 -38.50 17.78 -6.01
CA PHE A 195 -38.88 17.11 -7.24
C PHE A 195 -40.27 16.44 -7.13
N LEU A 196 -40.48 15.63 -6.09
CA LEU A 196 -41.75 14.95 -5.83
C LEU A 196 -42.87 15.96 -5.66
N HIS A 197 -42.65 17.01 -4.85
CA HIS A 197 -43.64 18.03 -4.63
C HIS A 197 -44.01 18.75 -5.91
N ARG A 198 -43.02 19.35 -6.60
CA ARG A 198 -43.23 20.25 -7.74
C ARG A 198 -43.73 19.53 -8.98
N TYR A 199 -43.21 18.33 -9.28
CA TYR A 199 -43.46 17.68 -10.57
C TYR A 199 -44.50 16.55 -10.50
N ILE A 200 -44.80 16.03 -9.30
CA ILE A 200 -45.74 14.91 -9.11
C ILE A 200 -46.91 15.35 -8.24
N PHE A 201 -46.69 15.63 -6.96
CA PHE A 201 -47.77 15.83 -5.99
C PHE A 201 -48.49 17.18 -6.06
N GLN A 202 -47.90 18.20 -6.69
CA GLN A 202 -48.58 19.48 -6.90
C GLN A 202 -49.84 19.32 -7.76
N LYS A 203 -49.88 18.29 -8.61
CA LYS A 203 -51.02 17.96 -9.46
C LYS A 203 -52.13 17.20 -8.71
N TRP A 204 -51.87 16.72 -7.49
CA TRP A 204 -52.80 15.93 -6.69
C TRP A 204 -53.56 16.81 -5.70
N ASN A 205 -54.76 16.35 -5.32
CA ASN A 205 -55.57 17.01 -4.30
C ASN A 205 -54.87 16.95 -2.92
N PRO A 206 -55.18 17.84 -1.96
CA PRO A 206 -54.47 17.92 -0.69
C PRO A 206 -54.41 16.61 0.12
N THR A 207 -55.51 15.85 0.13
CA THR A 207 -55.61 14.56 0.83
C THR A 207 -54.75 13.48 0.18
N GLU A 208 -54.77 13.38 -1.14
CA GLU A 208 -53.93 12.45 -1.92
C GLU A 208 -52.45 12.81 -1.81
N ARG A 209 -52.12 14.10 -1.80
CA ARG A 209 -50.76 14.60 -1.56
C ARG A 209 -50.24 14.16 -0.20
N LEU A 210 -51.03 14.28 0.86
CA LEU A 210 -50.65 13.81 2.19
C LEU A 210 -50.44 12.30 2.22
N LYS A 211 -51.35 11.53 1.60
CA LYS A 211 -51.20 10.07 1.44
C LYS A 211 -49.93 9.71 0.65
N GLY A 212 -49.64 10.42 -0.44
CA GLY A 212 -48.44 10.23 -1.26
C GLY A 212 -47.15 10.47 -0.49
N TRP A 213 -47.12 11.52 0.35
CA TRP A 213 -46.01 11.75 1.27
C TRP A 213 -45.87 10.63 2.30
N GLY A 214 -46.96 10.16 2.89
CA GLY A 214 -46.95 9.01 3.80
C GLY A 214 -46.40 7.75 3.12
N MET A 215 -46.89 7.43 1.92
CA MET A 215 -46.45 6.28 1.11
C MET A 215 -44.98 6.37 0.69
N PHE A 216 -44.41 7.56 0.62
CA PHE A 216 -43.00 7.74 0.26
C PHE A 216 -42.08 7.80 1.50
N LEU A 217 -42.37 8.67 2.48
CA LEU A 217 -41.50 8.92 3.62
C LEU A 217 -41.56 7.81 4.67
N VAL A 218 -42.72 7.20 4.92
CA VAL A 218 -42.82 6.14 5.93
C VAL A 218 -41.94 4.94 5.57
N PRO A 219 -42.01 4.36 4.35
CA PRO A 219 -41.11 3.26 3.99
C PRO A 219 -39.64 3.70 3.89
N LEU A 220 -39.36 4.94 3.47
CA LEU A 220 -38.00 5.49 3.42
C LEU A 220 -37.34 5.44 4.81
N PHE A 221 -37.98 6.01 5.83
CA PHE A 221 -37.41 6.08 7.17
C PHE A 221 -37.52 4.76 7.94
N LEU A 222 -38.61 3.99 7.76
CA LEU A 222 -38.75 2.68 8.41
C LEU A 222 -37.64 1.72 7.97
N SER A 223 -37.26 1.76 6.69
CA SER A 223 -36.20 0.91 6.16
C SER A 223 -34.79 1.30 6.63
N PHE A 224 -34.60 2.46 7.27
CA PHE A 224 -33.33 2.79 7.93
C PHE A 224 -33.11 2.03 9.23
N ALA A 225 -34.20 1.60 9.90
CA ALA A 225 -34.15 1.06 11.25
C ALA A 225 -33.17 -0.12 11.41
N PRO A 226 -33.12 -1.14 10.52
CA PRO A 226 -32.22 -2.27 10.70
C PRO A 226 -30.74 -1.87 10.76
N ILE A 227 -30.31 -0.98 9.86
CA ILE A 227 -28.92 -0.53 9.80
C ILE A 227 -28.60 0.44 10.94
N LEU A 228 -29.52 1.34 11.29
CA LEU A 228 -29.34 2.23 12.44
C LEU A 228 -29.23 1.45 13.75
N LEU A 229 -30.02 0.39 13.92
CA LEU A 229 -29.95 -0.50 15.08
C LEU A 229 -28.59 -1.22 15.11
N GLN A 230 -28.16 -1.82 14.01
CA GLN A 230 -26.83 -2.44 13.98
C GLN A 230 -25.73 -1.43 14.33
N CYS A 231 -25.79 -0.22 13.77
CA CYS A 231 -24.79 0.82 14.05
C CYS A 231 -24.78 1.20 15.53
N TYR A 232 -25.97 1.29 16.15
CA TYR A 232 -26.10 1.54 17.59
C TYR A 232 -25.48 0.43 18.43
N TYR A 233 -25.75 -0.84 18.10
CA TYR A 233 -25.20 -2.00 18.83
C TYR A 233 -23.69 -2.16 18.65
N VAL A 234 -23.14 -1.85 17.47
CA VAL A 234 -21.70 -1.98 17.21
C VAL A 234 -20.88 -0.83 17.79
N HIS A 235 -21.43 0.39 17.79
CA HIS A 235 -20.71 1.58 18.26
C HIS A 235 -21.05 2.03 19.67
N GLU A 236 -22.05 1.41 20.31
CA GLU A 236 -22.60 1.79 21.62
C GLU A 236 -23.07 3.25 21.69
N LYS A 237 -23.31 3.86 20.53
CA LYS A 237 -23.78 5.24 20.36
C LYS A 237 -24.50 5.37 19.02
N PHE A 238 -25.32 6.41 18.89
CA PHE A 238 -25.97 6.69 17.62
C PHE A 238 -24.93 7.05 16.54
N VAL A 239 -24.92 6.29 15.46
CA VAL A 239 -24.13 6.54 14.25
C VAL A 239 -25.06 6.50 13.06
N PHE A 240 -25.07 7.56 12.26
CA PHE A 240 -25.90 7.65 11.06
C PHE A 240 -25.24 6.90 9.90
N PHE A 241 -25.42 5.58 9.88
CA PHE A 241 -24.88 4.58 8.95
C PHE A 241 -23.37 4.42 8.92
N ASP A 242 -22.58 5.47 9.07
CA ASP A 242 -21.12 5.45 8.89
C ASP A 242 -20.44 6.41 9.89
N ALA A 243 -19.44 5.90 10.62
CA ALA A 243 -18.69 6.64 11.64
C ALA A 243 -17.41 7.30 11.10
N SER A 244 -17.04 7.07 9.83
CA SER A 244 -15.80 7.62 9.24
C SER A 244 -15.91 9.10 8.83
N GLY A 245 -17.13 9.65 8.80
CA GLY A 245 -17.42 11.02 8.36
C GLY A 245 -16.57 12.11 9.01
N PRO A 246 -16.46 12.18 10.36
CA PRO A 246 -15.64 13.17 11.06
C PRO A 246 -14.17 13.20 10.60
N THR A 247 -13.53 12.03 10.55
CA THR A 247 -12.13 11.89 10.13
C THR A 247 -11.96 12.26 8.65
N ALA A 248 -12.89 11.82 7.80
CA ALA A 248 -12.88 12.15 6.37
C ALA A 248 -13.09 13.66 6.12
N PHE A 249 -13.86 14.33 6.98
CA PHE A 249 -14.10 15.78 6.91
C PHE A 249 -12.85 16.56 7.32
N LEU A 250 -12.21 16.20 8.44
CA LEU A 250 -10.96 16.81 8.88
C LEU A 250 -9.85 16.66 7.82
N ALA A 251 -9.67 15.44 7.30
CA ALA A 251 -8.60 15.12 6.34
C ALA A 251 -8.68 15.90 5.02
N GLY A 252 -9.82 16.49 4.68
CA GLY A 252 -9.99 17.31 3.49
C GLY A 252 -10.19 18.80 3.75
N ASN A 253 -10.20 19.26 5.00
CA ASN A 253 -10.53 20.65 5.35
C ASN A 253 -9.49 21.33 6.26
N TYR A 254 -8.21 21.02 6.06
CA TYR A 254 -7.08 21.81 6.57
C TYR A 254 -6.46 22.60 5.42
N ILE A 255 -5.87 23.76 5.70
CA ILE A 255 -5.53 24.73 4.65
C ILE A 255 -4.46 24.23 3.66
N ASP A 256 -3.54 23.40 4.15
CA ASP A 256 -2.47 22.78 3.37
C ASP A 256 -2.90 21.52 2.62
N TYR A 257 -4.20 21.15 2.67
CA TYR A 257 -4.69 20.03 1.90
C TYR A 257 -4.48 20.31 0.40
N PRO A 258 -3.83 19.39 -0.34
CA PRO A 258 -3.46 19.61 -1.74
C PRO A 258 -4.67 19.72 -2.67
N GLY A 259 -5.86 19.32 -2.22
CA GLY A 259 -7.11 19.35 -2.99
C GLY A 259 -7.57 17.97 -3.43
N PHE A 260 -6.75 16.93 -3.25
CA PHE A 260 -7.04 15.54 -3.61
C PHE A 260 -6.27 14.54 -2.74
N GLY A 261 -6.62 13.26 -2.86
CA GLY A 261 -5.99 12.18 -2.12
C GLY A 261 -6.47 12.09 -0.67
N PHE A 262 -5.94 11.09 0.03
CA PHE A 262 -6.18 10.86 1.46
C PHE A 262 -4.87 10.45 2.12
N ASP A 263 -4.35 11.29 3.01
CA ASP A 263 -3.12 11.06 3.78
C ASP A 263 -3.35 11.47 5.25
N PRO A 264 -3.63 10.51 6.15
CA PRO A 264 -3.90 10.82 7.56
C PRO A 264 -2.65 11.32 8.29
N ASN A 265 -1.44 10.96 7.84
CA ASN A 265 -0.20 11.38 8.50
C ASN A 265 0.04 12.87 8.31
N ARG A 266 -0.29 13.41 7.13
CA ARG A 266 -0.24 14.87 6.89
C ARG A 266 -1.19 15.64 7.79
N LEU A 267 -2.42 15.14 7.96
CA LEU A 267 -3.38 15.77 8.88
C LEU A 267 -2.85 15.75 10.31
N LEU A 268 -2.36 14.61 10.79
CA LEU A 268 -1.81 14.48 12.14
C LEU A 268 -0.61 15.39 12.36
N GLN A 269 0.30 15.46 11.38
CA GLN A 269 1.44 16.36 11.43
C GLN A 269 1.00 17.82 11.50
N PHE A 270 0.08 18.24 10.62
CA PHE A 270 -0.47 19.58 10.62
C PHE A 270 -1.16 19.93 11.95
N GLN A 271 -1.94 19.01 12.52
CA GLN A 271 -2.58 19.21 13.81
C GLN A 271 -1.57 19.38 14.94
N LYS A 272 -0.48 18.62 14.94
CA LYS A 272 0.61 18.75 15.92
C LYS A 272 1.34 20.08 15.81
N GLU A 273 1.73 20.45 14.60
CA GLU A 273 2.47 21.69 14.32
C GLU A 273 1.65 22.94 14.71
N ASN A 274 0.33 22.86 14.67
CA ASN A 274 -0.58 23.96 14.97
C ASN A 274 -1.34 23.83 16.30
N ASN A 275 -1.05 22.82 17.13
CA ASN A 275 -1.76 22.53 18.40
C ASN A 275 -3.29 22.36 18.26
N LEU A 276 -3.75 21.63 17.23
CA LEU A 276 -5.17 21.46 16.87
C LEU A 276 -5.72 20.03 17.07
N GLU A 277 -5.00 19.16 17.76
CA GLU A 277 -5.32 17.72 17.86
C GLU A 277 -6.66 17.42 18.57
N ASN A 278 -7.07 18.26 19.52
CA ASN A 278 -8.23 18.01 20.38
C ASN A 278 -9.52 18.72 19.93
N LEU A 279 -9.50 19.39 18.78
CA LEU A 279 -10.66 20.16 18.31
C LEU A 279 -11.72 19.25 17.69
N SER A 280 -12.98 19.58 17.94
CA SER A 280 -14.08 18.98 17.19
C SER A 280 -13.92 19.30 15.69
N PRO A 281 -14.41 18.45 14.77
CA PRO A 281 -14.30 18.70 13.33
C PRO A 281 -14.84 20.07 12.88
N VAL A 282 -15.94 20.50 13.48
CA VAL A 282 -16.55 21.81 13.18
C VAL A 282 -15.68 22.95 13.71
N SER A 283 -15.22 22.86 14.96
CA SER A 283 -14.33 23.85 15.55
C SER A 283 -13.01 23.96 14.79
N PHE A 284 -12.42 22.82 14.40
CA PHE A 284 -11.20 22.75 13.61
C PHE A 284 -11.36 23.53 12.29
N VAL A 285 -12.36 23.18 11.48
CA VAL A 285 -12.59 23.85 10.19
C VAL A 285 -12.96 25.31 10.38
N SER A 286 -13.72 25.66 11.41
CA SER A 286 -14.04 27.06 11.72
C SER A 286 -12.77 27.87 11.98
N GLN A 287 -11.81 27.32 12.72
CA GLN A 287 -10.51 27.98 12.93
C GLN A 287 -9.71 28.11 11.63
N GLN A 288 -9.73 27.10 10.74
CA GLN A 288 -9.08 27.21 9.44
C GLN A 288 -9.66 28.37 8.61
N ILE A 289 -10.98 28.54 8.62
CA ILE A 289 -11.67 29.62 7.91
C ILE A 289 -11.35 30.99 8.53
N ILE A 290 -11.34 31.09 9.86
CA ILE A 290 -11.08 32.36 10.57
C ILE A 290 -9.62 32.80 10.40
N ASN A 291 -8.67 31.87 10.46
CA ASN A 291 -7.25 32.17 10.41
C ASN A 291 -6.80 32.59 9.00
N ASP A 292 -7.33 31.95 7.96
CA ASP A 292 -7.02 32.31 6.56
C ASP A 292 -8.22 32.01 5.63
N PRO A 293 -9.17 32.96 5.53
CA PRO A 293 -10.37 32.78 4.72
C PRO A 293 -10.05 32.68 3.21
N PHE A 294 -9.02 33.38 2.73
CA PHE A 294 -8.66 33.35 1.32
C PHE A 294 -7.96 32.05 0.94
N GLY A 295 -7.07 31.53 1.78
CA GLY A 295 -6.47 30.21 1.58
C GLY A 295 -7.51 29.10 1.67
N PHE A 296 -8.52 29.22 2.53
CA PHE A 296 -9.63 28.26 2.60
C PHE A 296 -10.52 28.30 1.34
N ILE A 297 -10.78 29.49 0.77
CA ILE A 297 -11.43 29.60 -0.55
C ILE A 297 -10.54 28.94 -1.62
N GLY A 298 -9.23 29.21 -1.60
CA GLY A 298 -8.25 28.59 -2.50
C GLY A 298 -8.26 27.07 -2.41
N LEU A 299 -8.39 26.50 -1.21
CA LEU A 299 -8.54 25.07 -0.95
C LEU A 299 -9.76 24.48 -1.67
N TYR A 300 -10.94 25.12 -1.56
CA TYR A 300 -12.14 24.64 -2.24
C TYR A 300 -12.05 24.79 -3.77
N LEU A 301 -11.40 25.84 -4.27
CA LEU A 301 -11.10 25.97 -5.70
C LEU A 301 -10.17 24.85 -6.20
N ARG A 302 -9.13 24.49 -5.42
CA ARG A 302 -8.27 23.33 -5.72
C ARG A 302 -9.07 22.03 -5.74
N LYS A 303 -9.97 21.81 -4.78
CA LYS A 303 -10.83 20.62 -4.73
C LYS A 303 -11.76 20.53 -5.94
N ILE A 304 -12.38 21.65 -6.35
CA ILE A 304 -13.22 21.71 -7.55
C ILE A 304 -12.39 21.36 -8.78
N TYR A 305 -11.20 21.95 -8.91
CA TYR A 305 -10.28 21.66 -10.01
C TYR A 305 -9.92 20.17 -10.06
N PHE A 306 -9.43 19.60 -8.96
CA PHE A 306 -9.05 18.18 -8.91
C PHE A 306 -10.22 17.22 -9.03
N TYR A 307 -11.44 17.64 -8.67
CA TYR A 307 -12.62 16.85 -8.90
C TYR A 307 -12.83 16.59 -10.40
N PHE A 308 -12.74 17.62 -11.25
CA PHE A 308 -12.91 17.53 -12.70
C PHE A 308 -11.62 17.11 -13.46
N ASN A 309 -10.49 17.06 -12.77
CA ASN A 309 -9.20 16.72 -13.35
C ASN A 309 -9.09 15.23 -13.74
N ASP A 310 -8.27 14.95 -14.75
CA ASP A 310 -7.99 13.61 -15.28
C ASP A 310 -7.22 12.68 -14.33
N LEU A 311 -6.59 13.26 -13.31
CA LEU A 311 -5.92 12.48 -12.27
C LEU A 311 -6.96 11.60 -11.56
N GLU A 312 -6.62 10.34 -11.31
CA GLU A 312 -7.39 9.36 -10.53
C GLU A 312 -6.69 9.07 -9.19
N PRO A 313 -6.83 9.93 -8.16
CA PRO A 313 -6.10 9.78 -6.92
C PRO A 313 -6.47 8.48 -6.21
N ALA A 314 -5.44 7.68 -5.94
CA ALA A 314 -5.55 6.46 -5.16
C ALA A 314 -5.96 6.77 -3.71
N SER A 315 -6.87 5.97 -3.17
CA SER A 315 -7.17 5.96 -1.73
C SER A 315 -6.77 4.62 -1.12
N ASN A 316 -7.35 3.53 -1.63
CA ASN A 316 -7.12 2.17 -1.15
C ASN A 316 -6.31 1.33 -2.15
N ILE A 317 -6.57 1.54 -3.44
CA ILE A 317 -5.85 0.91 -4.56
C ILE A 317 -5.39 1.97 -5.56
N SER A 318 -4.37 1.64 -6.35
CA SER A 318 -3.92 2.45 -7.48
C SER A 318 -4.71 2.10 -8.73
N THR A 319 -5.51 3.04 -9.25
CA THR A 319 -6.20 2.87 -10.53
C THR A 319 -5.20 2.59 -11.67
N TYR A 320 -4.06 3.27 -11.67
CA TYR A 320 -3.05 3.17 -12.72
C TYR A 320 -2.37 1.79 -12.79
N LEU A 321 -2.06 1.16 -11.65
CA LEU A 321 -1.49 -0.19 -11.66
C LEU A 321 -2.49 -1.23 -12.19
N TYR A 322 -3.78 -1.07 -11.89
CA TYR A 322 -4.82 -1.93 -12.47
C TYR A 322 -4.95 -1.70 -13.98
N LEU A 323 -4.87 -0.46 -14.47
CA LEU A 323 -4.81 -0.17 -15.90
C LEU A 323 -3.59 -0.83 -16.56
N GLU A 324 -2.40 -0.69 -15.98
CA GLU A 324 -1.16 -1.31 -16.49
C GLU A 324 -1.23 -2.84 -16.50
N SER A 325 -1.95 -3.44 -15.55
CA SER A 325 -2.10 -4.90 -15.47
C SER A 325 -3.12 -5.50 -16.44
N SER A 326 -3.93 -4.67 -17.10
CA SER A 326 -5.02 -5.09 -17.99
C SER A 326 -4.69 -4.76 -19.45
N LYS A 327 -5.02 -5.67 -20.38
CA LYS A 327 -4.90 -5.40 -21.82
C LYS A 327 -6.14 -4.71 -22.37
N LEU A 328 -7.27 -4.73 -21.65
CA LEU A 328 -8.51 -4.10 -22.06
C LEU A 328 -8.64 -2.67 -21.56
N LEU A 329 -8.49 -2.44 -20.25
CA LEU A 329 -8.88 -1.18 -19.61
C LEU A 329 -8.20 0.07 -20.19
N PRO A 330 -6.91 0.08 -20.57
CA PRO A 330 -6.25 1.27 -21.12
C PRO A 330 -6.87 1.76 -22.45
N TYR A 331 -7.46 0.86 -23.25
CA TYR A 331 -8.03 1.19 -24.56
C TYR A 331 -9.52 1.57 -24.50
N LEU A 332 -10.13 1.45 -23.33
CA LEU A 332 -11.48 1.94 -23.07
C LEU A 332 -11.47 3.45 -22.82
N LEU A 333 -12.63 4.05 -22.52
CA LEU A 333 -12.70 5.45 -22.13
C LEU A 333 -12.11 5.60 -20.73
N SER A 334 -10.83 6.01 -20.65
CA SER A 334 -10.07 6.04 -19.39
C SER A 334 -9.80 7.44 -18.84
N HIS A 335 -9.97 8.46 -19.68
CA HIS A 335 -9.73 9.86 -19.31
C HIS A 335 -10.99 10.51 -18.72
N PHE A 336 -11.01 10.75 -17.42
CA PHE A 336 -12.11 11.45 -16.75
C PHE A 336 -12.31 12.89 -17.25
N SER A 337 -11.24 13.55 -17.70
CA SER A 337 -11.27 14.89 -18.29
C SER A 337 -12.15 14.98 -19.55
N LEU A 338 -12.31 13.88 -20.30
CA LEU A 338 -13.23 13.79 -21.43
C LEU A 338 -14.68 14.07 -20.98
N PHE A 339 -15.13 13.35 -19.95
CA PHE A 339 -16.48 13.49 -19.40
C PHE A 339 -16.65 14.79 -18.62
N SER A 340 -15.61 15.28 -17.95
CA SER A 340 -15.64 16.59 -17.30
C SER A 340 -15.82 17.72 -18.30
N SER A 341 -15.05 17.73 -19.38
CA SER A 341 -15.11 18.76 -20.42
C SER A 341 -16.46 18.75 -21.15
N LEU A 342 -16.86 17.59 -21.67
CA LEU A 342 -18.13 17.45 -22.38
C LEU A 342 -19.34 17.61 -21.44
N GLY A 343 -19.24 17.14 -20.20
CA GLY A 343 -20.28 17.23 -19.20
C GLY A 343 -20.58 18.66 -18.79
N LEU A 344 -19.55 19.48 -18.52
CA LEU A 344 -19.71 20.90 -18.21
C LEU A 344 -20.32 21.67 -19.39
N MET A 345 -19.86 21.38 -20.62
CA MET A 345 -20.48 21.92 -21.83
C MET A 345 -21.94 21.49 -21.96
N GLY A 346 -22.25 20.23 -21.66
CA GLY A 346 -23.60 19.67 -21.69
C GLY A 346 -24.54 20.33 -20.68
N ILE A 347 -24.06 20.62 -19.47
CA ILE A 347 -24.81 21.38 -18.46
C ILE A 347 -25.13 22.78 -19.00
N ALA A 348 -24.13 23.50 -19.50
CA ALA A 348 -24.31 24.84 -20.06
C ALA A 348 -25.32 24.84 -21.20
N LEU A 349 -25.23 23.87 -22.12
CA LEU A 349 -26.17 23.73 -23.25
C LEU A 349 -27.57 23.34 -22.80
N ALA A 350 -27.71 22.47 -21.79
CA ALA A 350 -29.01 22.08 -21.26
C ALA A 350 -29.73 23.27 -20.60
N ILE A 351 -28.99 24.11 -19.88
CA ILE A 351 -29.51 25.36 -19.30
C ILE A 351 -29.91 26.34 -20.40
N GLN A 352 -29.04 26.56 -21.40
CA GLN A 352 -29.32 27.46 -22.53
C GLN A 352 -30.56 27.04 -23.33
N ASN A 353 -30.72 25.73 -23.56
CA ASN A 353 -31.89 25.17 -24.26
C ASN A 353 -33.11 25.00 -23.35
N LYS A 354 -33.03 25.40 -22.07
CA LYS A 354 -34.12 25.31 -21.07
C LYS A 354 -34.67 23.89 -20.92
N GLU A 355 -33.80 22.89 -20.98
CA GLU A 355 -34.17 21.49 -20.81
C GLU A 355 -34.76 21.24 -19.41
N LYS A 356 -35.88 20.51 -19.33
CA LYS A 356 -36.61 20.26 -18.07
C LYS A 356 -36.01 19.11 -17.27
N VAL A 357 -34.71 19.17 -16.99
CA VAL A 357 -33.91 18.09 -16.37
C VAL A 357 -33.47 18.44 -14.95
N PHE A 358 -34.39 19.00 -14.14
CA PHE A 358 -34.12 19.42 -12.75
C PHE A 358 -33.53 18.28 -11.89
N LEU A 359 -34.13 17.08 -11.96
CA LEU A 359 -33.65 15.93 -11.17
C LEU A 359 -32.21 15.56 -11.52
N LEU A 360 -31.83 15.65 -12.80
CA LEU A 360 -30.47 15.34 -13.27
C LEU A 360 -29.46 16.34 -12.73
N HIS A 361 -29.76 17.64 -12.81
CA HIS A 361 -28.92 18.68 -12.23
C HIS A 361 -28.77 18.50 -10.72
N SER A 362 -29.88 18.24 -10.00
CA SER A 362 -29.83 18.12 -8.56
C SER A 362 -29.04 16.91 -8.09
N TYR A 363 -29.24 15.73 -8.69
CA TYR A 363 -28.42 14.54 -8.38
C TYR A 363 -26.94 14.80 -8.64
N LEU A 364 -26.60 15.34 -9.81
CA LEU A 364 -25.21 15.59 -10.16
C LEU A 364 -24.56 16.59 -9.18
N VAL A 365 -25.19 17.73 -8.93
CA VAL A 365 -24.67 18.76 -8.02
C VAL A 365 -24.57 18.22 -6.60
N SER A 366 -25.58 17.51 -6.10
CA SER A 366 -25.57 16.88 -4.78
C SER A 366 -24.39 15.92 -4.62
N LEU A 367 -24.14 15.06 -5.61
CA LEU A 367 -23.07 14.06 -5.52
C LEU A 367 -21.69 14.68 -5.68
N ILE A 368 -21.50 15.64 -6.59
CA ILE A 368 -20.26 16.43 -6.70
C ILE A 368 -19.97 17.13 -5.37
N PHE A 369 -20.96 17.84 -4.82
CA PHE A 369 -20.84 18.58 -3.57
C PHE A 369 -20.51 17.66 -2.39
N SER A 370 -21.10 16.45 -2.36
CA SER A 370 -20.81 15.44 -1.35
C SER A 370 -19.36 14.93 -1.34
N VAL A 371 -18.61 15.12 -2.44
CA VAL A 371 -17.18 14.79 -2.53
C VAL A 371 -16.32 16.00 -2.16
N ILE A 372 -16.64 17.18 -2.70
CA ILE A 372 -15.88 18.42 -2.49
C ILE A 372 -15.84 18.82 -1.01
N ILE A 373 -16.94 18.64 -0.26
CA ILE A 373 -16.97 18.94 1.18
C ILE A 373 -15.96 18.06 1.96
N PHE A 374 -15.70 16.84 1.51
CA PHE A 374 -14.79 15.90 2.18
C PHE A 374 -13.42 15.92 1.51
N HIS A 375 -13.03 14.85 0.81
CA HIS A 375 -11.75 14.75 0.11
C HIS A 375 -11.95 14.12 -1.26
N VAL A 376 -11.14 14.54 -2.23
CA VAL A 376 -11.29 14.16 -3.63
C VAL A 376 -10.41 12.94 -3.92
N VAL A 377 -11.03 11.79 -4.13
CA VAL A 377 -10.38 10.53 -4.52
C VAL A 377 -11.20 9.82 -5.61
N ALA A 378 -10.53 9.02 -6.44
CA ALA A 378 -11.12 8.36 -7.61
C ALA A 378 -12.46 7.67 -7.30
N ARG A 379 -12.45 6.70 -6.37
CA ARG A 379 -13.64 5.92 -5.96
C ARG A 379 -14.83 6.75 -5.45
N PHE A 380 -14.62 7.99 -5.01
CA PHE A 380 -15.72 8.84 -4.51
C PHE A 380 -16.40 9.63 -5.61
N ARG A 381 -15.74 9.83 -6.76
CA ARG A 381 -16.34 10.46 -7.94
C ARG A 381 -17.28 9.51 -8.67
N ILE A 382 -16.97 8.21 -8.68
CA ILE A 382 -17.66 7.15 -9.43
C ILE A 382 -19.20 7.25 -9.39
N PRO A 383 -19.87 7.42 -8.22
CA PRO A 383 -21.35 7.48 -8.19
C PRO A 383 -21.97 8.66 -8.95
N SER A 384 -21.22 9.73 -9.18
CA SER A 384 -21.68 10.92 -9.91
C SER A 384 -21.41 10.85 -11.41
N VAL A 385 -20.49 9.98 -11.84
CA VAL A 385 -20.06 9.84 -13.24
C VAL A 385 -21.21 9.52 -14.20
N PRO A 386 -22.17 8.63 -13.92
CA PRO A 386 -23.24 8.32 -14.87
C PRO A 386 -24.07 9.56 -15.25
N PHE A 387 -24.27 10.48 -14.30
CA PHE A 387 -25.02 11.72 -14.52
C PHE A 387 -24.21 12.76 -15.31
N LEU A 388 -22.90 12.81 -15.09
CA LEU A 388 -22.00 13.63 -15.90
C LEU A 388 -21.89 13.10 -17.35
N ILE A 389 -21.88 11.78 -17.52
CA ILE A 389 -21.92 11.11 -18.84
C ILE A 389 -23.21 11.45 -19.59
N LEU A 390 -24.36 11.52 -18.93
CA LEU A 390 -25.61 11.95 -19.56
C LEU A 390 -25.51 13.36 -20.15
N PHE A 391 -24.89 14.31 -19.43
CA PHE A 391 -24.64 15.64 -19.98
C PHE A 391 -23.58 15.64 -21.09
N SER A 392 -22.53 14.81 -20.95
CA SER A 392 -21.51 14.64 -21.99
C SER A 392 -22.13 14.15 -23.30
N ALA A 393 -22.99 13.14 -23.21
CA ALA A 393 -23.73 12.58 -24.33
C ALA A 393 -24.69 13.61 -24.94
N TYR A 394 -25.35 14.43 -24.11
CA TYR A 394 -26.18 15.54 -24.60
C TYR A 394 -25.33 16.56 -25.38
N ALA A 395 -24.18 16.97 -24.88
CA ALA A 395 -23.27 17.91 -25.55
C ALA A 395 -22.85 17.41 -26.93
N VAL A 396 -22.41 16.14 -27.01
CA VAL A 396 -22.03 15.49 -28.28
C VAL A 396 -23.23 15.38 -29.21
N GLY A 397 -24.41 14.97 -28.70
CA GLY A 397 -25.64 14.92 -29.49
C GLY A 397 -26.00 16.26 -30.12
N ARG A 398 -25.83 17.37 -29.39
CA ARG A 398 -26.03 18.74 -29.91
C ARG A 398 -25.00 19.10 -30.97
N ALA A 399 -23.73 18.77 -30.77
CA ALA A 399 -22.68 19.01 -31.76
C ALA A 399 -22.95 18.26 -33.07
N LEU A 400 -23.40 16.99 -32.99
CA LEU A 400 -23.80 16.20 -34.15
C LEU A 400 -25.01 16.82 -34.88
N ASN A 401 -26.01 17.30 -34.14
CA ASN A 401 -27.16 17.98 -34.74
C ASN A 401 -26.74 19.26 -35.49
N TRP A 402 -25.78 20.03 -34.97
CA TRP A 402 -25.23 21.20 -35.67
C TRP A 402 -24.45 20.80 -36.92
N LEU A 403 -23.69 19.70 -36.86
CA LEU A 403 -22.96 19.17 -38.00
C LEU A 403 -23.91 18.72 -39.13
N GLU A 404 -24.98 18.00 -38.80
CA GLU A 404 -26.04 17.60 -39.75
C GLU A 404 -26.72 18.82 -40.39
N LYS A 405 -26.90 19.90 -39.63
CA LYS A 405 -27.43 21.19 -40.11
C LYS A 405 -26.39 22.08 -40.79
N LYS A 406 -25.15 21.61 -40.94
CA LYS A 406 -24.01 22.35 -41.54
C LYS A 406 -23.69 23.67 -40.82
N GLU A 407 -23.97 23.77 -39.52
CA GLU A 407 -23.67 24.93 -38.67
C GLU A 407 -22.20 24.91 -38.19
N TYR A 408 -21.24 24.92 -39.13
CA TYR A 408 -19.81 24.69 -38.84
C TYR A 408 -19.20 25.67 -37.85
N LYS A 409 -19.68 26.93 -37.78
CA LYS A 409 -19.21 27.91 -36.78
C LYS A 409 -19.46 27.45 -35.34
N ARG A 410 -20.64 26.88 -35.07
CA ARG A 410 -20.97 26.36 -33.73
C ARG A 410 -20.16 25.12 -33.40
N VAL A 411 -19.95 24.23 -34.38
CA VAL A 411 -19.10 23.05 -34.23
C VAL A 411 -17.65 23.44 -33.95
N GLY A 412 -17.12 24.44 -34.68
CA GLY A 412 -15.77 24.96 -34.46
C GLY A 412 -15.59 25.58 -33.07
N LEU A 413 -16.54 26.39 -32.61
CA LEU A 413 -16.52 26.95 -31.24
C LEU A 413 -16.64 25.85 -30.17
N PHE A 414 -17.52 24.86 -30.39
CA PHE A 414 -17.65 23.70 -29.50
C PHE A 414 -16.32 22.95 -29.41
N GLY A 415 -15.67 22.66 -30.54
CA GLY A 415 -14.37 21.99 -30.58
C GLY A 415 -13.27 22.79 -29.87
N LEU A 416 -13.23 24.11 -30.07
CA LEU A 416 -12.27 24.98 -29.38
C LEU A 416 -12.45 24.98 -27.86
N ILE A 417 -13.68 25.16 -27.39
CA ILE A 417 -13.99 25.14 -25.94
C ILE A 417 -13.67 23.75 -25.36
N PHE A 418 -14.03 22.68 -26.07
CA PHE A 418 -13.71 21.32 -25.66
C PHE A 418 -12.21 21.12 -25.51
N LEU A 419 -11.39 21.56 -26.48
CA LEU A 419 -9.93 21.43 -26.40
C LEU A 419 -9.34 22.26 -25.25
N ILE A 420 -9.85 23.47 -25.00
CA ILE A 420 -9.42 24.31 -23.87
C ILE A 420 -9.71 23.62 -22.54
N LEU A 421 -10.93 23.09 -22.37
CA LEU A 421 -11.31 22.40 -21.14
C LEU A 421 -10.55 21.08 -20.98
N LEU A 422 -10.39 20.31 -22.05
CA LEU A 422 -9.67 19.04 -22.04
C LEU A 422 -8.21 19.24 -21.63
N TYR A 423 -7.55 20.27 -22.18
CA TYR A 423 -6.20 20.65 -21.79
C TYR A 423 -6.16 21.15 -20.34
N GLY A 424 -7.11 22.02 -19.95
CA GLY A 424 -7.19 22.58 -18.60
C GLY A 424 -7.46 21.57 -17.50
N PHE A 425 -8.14 20.45 -17.81
CA PHE A 425 -8.39 19.36 -16.86
C PHE A 425 -7.38 18.22 -16.94
N ARG A 426 -6.30 18.34 -17.73
CA ARG A 426 -5.26 17.31 -17.78
C ARG A 426 -4.56 17.17 -16.41
N ALA A 427 -4.12 15.96 -16.08
CA ALA A 427 -3.32 15.74 -14.89
C ALA A 427 -2.03 16.60 -14.91
N PRO A 428 -1.63 17.23 -13.79
CA PRO A 428 -0.38 17.97 -13.70
C PRO A 428 0.84 17.05 -13.97
N GLU A 429 1.83 17.53 -14.72
CA GLU A 429 2.99 16.74 -15.16
C GLU A 429 3.87 16.27 -13.99
N ASP A 430 3.98 17.06 -12.92
CA ASP A 430 4.82 16.74 -11.75
C ASP A 430 4.16 15.78 -10.74
N HIS A 431 2.98 15.23 -11.06
CA HIS A 431 2.21 14.42 -10.12
C HIS A 431 2.64 12.94 -10.11
N VAL A 432 2.76 12.36 -8.91
CA VAL A 432 3.04 10.93 -8.72
C VAL A 432 1.75 10.12 -8.84
N ALA A 433 1.51 9.53 -10.01
CA ALA A 433 0.31 8.74 -10.29
C ALA A 433 0.18 7.47 -9.41
N VAL A 434 1.30 6.79 -9.13
CA VAL A 434 1.35 5.56 -8.32
C VAL A 434 2.15 5.79 -7.04
N ARG A 435 1.56 5.51 -5.88
CA ARG A 435 2.24 5.72 -4.58
C ARG A 435 3.24 4.58 -4.33
N SER A 436 4.30 4.84 -3.56
CA SER A 436 5.24 3.79 -3.17
C SER A 436 4.57 2.60 -2.48
N VAL A 437 3.62 2.87 -1.59
CA VAL A 437 2.83 1.83 -0.92
C VAL A 437 2.05 0.94 -1.89
N ASP A 438 1.61 1.48 -3.04
CA ASP A 438 0.90 0.69 -4.04
C ASP A 438 1.83 -0.35 -4.67
N TYR A 439 3.04 0.05 -5.08
CA TYR A 439 4.07 -0.88 -5.56
C TYR A 439 4.42 -1.93 -4.51
N CYS A 440 4.61 -1.52 -3.26
CA CYS A 440 4.88 -2.46 -2.17
C CYS A 440 3.76 -3.50 -2.01
N ASN A 441 2.49 -3.07 -2.02
CA ASN A 441 1.36 -3.99 -1.89
C ASN A 441 1.31 -5.00 -3.04
N TRP A 442 1.62 -4.59 -4.28
CA TRP A 442 1.70 -5.48 -5.43
C TRP A 442 2.84 -6.49 -5.31
N GLY A 443 4.01 -6.05 -4.83
CA GLY A 443 5.12 -6.95 -4.56
C GLY A 443 4.80 -7.99 -3.48
N TYR A 444 4.17 -7.55 -2.38
CA TYR A 444 3.69 -8.46 -1.33
C TYR A 444 2.64 -9.44 -1.85
N ALA A 445 1.69 -9.00 -2.67
CA ALA A 445 0.63 -9.88 -3.20
C ALA A 445 1.20 -11.07 -3.99
N HIS A 446 2.33 -10.88 -4.68
CA HIS A 446 3.09 -11.93 -5.37
C HIS A 446 3.94 -12.82 -4.46
N MET A 447 3.90 -12.62 -3.13
CA MET A 447 4.61 -13.48 -2.17
C MET A 447 3.66 -14.22 -1.21
N LEU A 448 2.38 -13.82 -1.11
CA LEU A 448 1.48 -14.29 -0.06
C LEU A 448 0.88 -15.68 -0.28
N GLU A 449 0.53 -16.03 -1.53
CA GLU A 449 -0.19 -17.28 -1.85
C GLU A 449 0.53 -18.04 -2.97
N GLU A 450 0.59 -19.38 -2.86
CA GLU A 450 1.34 -20.24 -3.79
C GLU A 450 0.99 -19.98 -5.27
N LYS A 451 -0.30 -19.90 -5.59
CA LYS A 451 -0.80 -19.69 -6.96
C LYS A 451 -0.36 -18.35 -7.57
N TRP A 452 -0.11 -17.34 -6.73
CA TRP A 452 0.29 -15.99 -7.15
C TRP A 452 1.79 -15.77 -7.01
N PHE A 453 2.49 -16.74 -6.40
CA PHE A 453 3.88 -16.61 -6.04
C PHE A 453 4.76 -16.45 -7.28
N ASP A 454 5.36 -15.27 -7.39
CA ASP A 454 6.22 -14.87 -8.50
C ASP A 454 7.29 -13.92 -7.96
N LEU A 455 8.46 -14.49 -7.63
CA LEU A 455 9.53 -13.74 -6.99
C LEU A 455 10.11 -12.66 -7.91
N GLU A 456 10.07 -12.88 -9.22
CA GLU A 456 10.56 -11.91 -10.20
C GLU A 456 9.66 -10.68 -10.25
N LYS A 457 8.33 -10.88 -10.31
CA LYS A 457 7.38 -9.76 -10.23
C LYS A 457 7.41 -9.09 -8.86
N ALA A 458 7.57 -9.86 -7.79
CA ALA A 458 7.71 -9.30 -6.44
C ALA A 458 8.92 -8.35 -6.36
N GLU A 459 10.04 -8.71 -7.01
CA GLU A 459 11.22 -7.85 -7.08
C GLU A 459 10.97 -6.61 -7.96
N ASP A 460 10.36 -6.77 -9.13
CA ASP A 460 10.08 -5.64 -10.04
C ASP A 460 9.25 -4.55 -9.33
N TYR A 461 8.18 -4.94 -8.64
CA TYR A 461 7.39 -4.02 -7.83
C TYR A 461 8.12 -3.55 -6.56
N GLY A 462 8.93 -4.39 -5.93
CA GLY A 462 9.74 -4.03 -4.77
C GLY A 462 10.77 -2.94 -5.08
N LEU A 463 11.44 -3.04 -6.23
CA LEU A 463 12.38 -2.03 -6.72
C LEU A 463 11.70 -0.69 -6.99
N GLU A 464 10.53 -0.68 -7.63
CA GLU A 464 9.75 0.56 -7.83
C GLU A 464 9.25 1.14 -6.50
N CYS A 465 8.84 0.30 -5.54
CA CYS A 465 8.50 0.76 -4.20
C CYS A 465 9.71 1.43 -3.53
N PHE A 466 10.89 0.82 -3.63
CA PHE A 466 12.12 1.35 -3.05
C PHE A 466 12.55 2.68 -3.70
N LYS A 467 12.50 2.78 -5.04
CA LYS A 467 12.84 4.00 -5.79
C LYS A 467 11.91 5.18 -5.47
N THR A 468 10.61 4.91 -5.30
CA THR A 468 9.60 5.95 -5.11
C THR A 468 9.51 6.45 -3.66
N GLN A 469 10.12 5.77 -2.70
CA GLN A 469 10.23 6.23 -1.30
C GLN A 469 11.22 7.41 -1.18
N LYS A 470 10.77 8.63 -1.51
CA LYS A 470 11.59 9.86 -1.47
C LYS A 470 12.10 10.26 -0.07
N ARG A 471 11.42 9.88 1.00
CA ARG A 471 11.82 10.12 2.41
C ARG A 471 11.10 9.14 3.31
N VAL A 472 11.84 8.33 4.06
CA VAL A 472 11.41 7.90 5.40
C VAL A 472 12.67 7.92 6.27
N ASN A 473 12.47 8.29 7.54
CA ASN A 473 13.44 8.21 8.63
C ASN A 473 14.20 6.88 8.63
N LEU A 474 15.23 6.77 9.46
CA LEU A 474 16.04 5.55 9.67
C LEU A 474 15.24 4.26 9.97
N ASP A 475 13.91 4.33 10.11
CA ASP A 475 13.00 3.21 10.28
C ASP A 475 12.69 2.50 8.94
N HIS A 476 12.84 1.18 8.95
CA HIS A 476 12.68 0.28 7.81
C HIS A 476 11.26 0.33 7.23
N GLY A 477 11.04 1.15 6.20
CA GLY A 477 9.76 1.25 5.50
C GLY A 477 9.35 -0.05 4.80
N PRO A 478 8.09 -0.18 4.32
CA PRO A 478 7.58 -1.42 3.71
C PRO A 478 8.42 -1.94 2.54
N GLY A 479 9.03 -1.06 1.75
CA GLY A 479 9.92 -1.42 0.65
C GLY A 479 11.22 -2.08 1.12
N HIS A 480 11.79 -1.61 2.24
CA HIS A 480 12.94 -2.27 2.86
C HIS A 480 12.55 -3.70 3.26
N VAL A 481 11.45 -3.85 4.03
CA VAL A 481 11.00 -5.17 4.53
C VAL A 481 10.72 -6.14 3.39
N LEU A 482 10.06 -5.69 2.32
CA LEU A 482 9.80 -6.52 1.14
C LEU A 482 11.11 -6.99 0.49
N MET A 483 12.02 -6.06 0.19
CA MET A 483 13.27 -6.38 -0.48
C MET A 483 14.20 -7.25 0.38
N THR A 484 14.28 -7.00 1.70
CA THR A 484 15.07 -7.83 2.60
C THR A 484 14.52 -9.25 2.68
N THR A 485 13.21 -9.40 2.77
CA THR A 485 12.54 -10.71 2.81
C THR A 485 12.80 -11.49 1.51
N LEU A 486 12.64 -10.81 0.39
CA LEU A 486 12.84 -11.38 -0.95
C LEU A 486 14.28 -11.86 -1.15
N TYR A 487 15.28 -11.04 -0.83
CA TYR A 487 16.68 -11.42 -1.02
C TYR A 487 17.19 -12.43 0.01
N LYS A 488 16.66 -12.45 1.25
CA LYS A 488 16.91 -13.54 2.20
C LYS A 488 16.42 -14.87 1.62
N LEU A 489 15.17 -14.90 1.13
CA LEU A 489 14.59 -16.10 0.52
C LEU A 489 15.38 -16.56 -0.71
N TYR A 490 15.65 -15.63 -1.64
CA TYR A 490 16.36 -15.98 -2.88
C TYR A 490 17.81 -16.39 -2.62
N GLY A 491 18.51 -15.69 -1.72
CA GLY A 491 19.86 -16.04 -1.31
C GLY A 491 19.93 -17.45 -0.74
N TYR A 492 18.97 -17.82 0.13
CA TYR A 492 18.93 -19.15 0.73
C TYR A 492 18.71 -20.23 -0.34
N TYR A 493 17.78 -19.97 -1.26
CA TYR A 493 17.53 -20.85 -2.40
C TYR A 493 18.80 -21.07 -3.24
N LEU A 494 19.50 -20.00 -3.62
CA LEU A 494 20.72 -20.08 -4.42
C LEU A 494 21.84 -20.84 -3.69
N ILE A 495 22.01 -20.62 -2.37
CA ILE A 495 22.96 -21.36 -1.55
C ILE A 495 22.65 -22.86 -1.54
N SER A 496 21.36 -23.23 -1.48
CA SER A 496 20.95 -24.64 -1.53
C SER A 496 21.29 -25.32 -2.86
N LYS A 497 21.32 -24.54 -3.95
CA LYS A 497 21.71 -25.00 -5.30
C LYS A 497 23.19 -24.83 -5.61
N SER A 498 23.98 -24.30 -4.67
CA SER A 498 25.39 -23.94 -4.87
C SER A 498 25.59 -22.99 -6.07
N ASP A 499 24.66 -22.06 -6.27
CA ASP A 499 24.71 -21.08 -7.36
C ASP A 499 25.57 -19.88 -6.99
N GLU A 500 26.51 -19.50 -7.86
CA GLU A 500 27.46 -18.40 -7.63
C GLU A 500 26.78 -17.03 -7.50
N ARG A 501 25.55 -16.88 -7.99
CA ARG A 501 24.76 -15.64 -7.86
C ARG A 501 24.40 -15.32 -6.40
N ALA A 502 24.45 -16.30 -5.49
CA ALA A 502 24.11 -16.13 -4.08
C ALA A 502 24.85 -14.94 -3.44
N GLU A 503 26.16 -14.84 -3.67
CA GLU A 503 26.99 -13.76 -3.12
C GLU A 503 26.50 -12.38 -3.56
N LYS A 504 26.18 -12.23 -4.86
CA LYS A 504 25.70 -10.97 -5.41
C LYS A 504 24.35 -10.57 -4.81
N VAL A 505 23.43 -11.52 -4.63
CA VAL A 505 22.13 -11.27 -3.99
C VAL A 505 22.30 -10.83 -2.55
N LEU A 506 23.18 -11.51 -1.80
CA LEU A 506 23.44 -11.19 -0.39
C LEU A 506 24.16 -9.86 -0.20
N ASN A 507 25.06 -9.48 -1.11
CA ASN A 507 25.68 -8.15 -1.08
C ASN A 507 24.66 -7.02 -1.33
N ASN A 508 23.64 -7.25 -2.17
CA ASN A 508 22.53 -6.31 -2.30
C ASN A 508 21.66 -6.26 -1.03
N LEU A 509 21.40 -7.41 -0.41
CA LEU A 509 20.71 -7.48 0.88
C LEU A 509 21.45 -6.67 1.96
N ILE A 510 22.78 -6.81 2.08
CA ILE A 510 23.62 -6.04 3.02
C ILE A 510 23.61 -4.55 2.70
N SER A 511 23.50 -4.18 1.41
CA SER A 511 23.39 -2.77 1.01
C SER A 511 22.05 -2.14 1.43
N ILE A 512 20.98 -2.96 1.52
CA ILE A 512 19.64 -2.53 1.99
C ILE A 512 19.57 -2.53 3.51
N ASP A 513 20.04 -3.61 4.12
CA ASP A 513 20.05 -3.81 5.58
C ASP A 513 21.45 -4.23 6.05
N PRO A 514 22.32 -3.24 6.34
CA PRO A 514 23.67 -3.51 6.85
C PRO A 514 23.71 -4.23 8.20
N LEU A 515 22.57 -4.29 8.91
CA LEU A 515 22.41 -4.92 10.22
C LEU A 515 21.82 -6.33 10.13
N SER A 516 21.57 -6.88 8.93
CA SER A 516 21.10 -8.25 8.79
C SER A 516 22.20 -9.25 9.12
N PHE A 517 22.17 -9.81 10.32
CA PHE A 517 23.09 -10.87 10.73
C PHE A 517 22.95 -12.11 9.84
N GLU A 518 21.75 -12.41 9.35
CA GLU A 518 21.50 -13.57 8.49
C GLU A 518 22.21 -13.43 7.14
N ALA A 519 22.24 -12.22 6.57
CA ALA A 519 22.92 -11.98 5.31
C ALA A 519 24.42 -12.32 5.39
N TYR A 520 25.10 -11.87 6.45
CA TYR A 520 26.50 -12.20 6.67
C TYR A 520 26.71 -13.68 6.99
N ARG A 521 25.82 -14.31 7.77
CA ARG A 521 25.89 -15.75 8.04
C ARG A 521 25.74 -16.58 6.76
N MET A 522 24.83 -16.19 5.88
CA MET A 522 24.60 -16.84 4.57
C MET A 522 25.80 -16.64 3.63
N LEU A 523 26.44 -15.46 3.65
CA LEU A 523 27.71 -15.25 2.96
C LEU A 523 28.81 -16.15 3.51
N ALA A 524 28.88 -16.33 4.83
CA ALA A 524 29.84 -17.24 5.45
C ALA A 524 29.65 -18.68 4.97
N GLU A 525 28.40 -19.17 4.92
CA GLU A 525 28.09 -20.50 4.38
C GLU A 525 28.49 -20.62 2.90
N THR A 526 28.24 -19.58 2.09
CA THR A 526 28.64 -19.54 0.68
C THR A 526 30.15 -19.65 0.52
N GLU A 527 30.91 -18.87 1.28
CA GLU A 527 32.38 -18.87 1.26
C GLU A 527 32.97 -20.19 1.79
N GLU A 528 32.36 -20.77 2.81
CA GLU A 528 32.78 -22.07 3.33
C GLU A 528 32.59 -23.19 2.29
N LYS A 529 31.45 -23.23 1.58
CA LYS A 529 31.21 -24.18 0.49
C LYS A 529 32.23 -24.04 -0.65
N ARG A 530 32.79 -22.85 -0.84
CA ARG A 530 33.87 -22.56 -1.81
C ARG A 530 35.28 -22.89 -1.28
N GLY A 531 35.40 -23.24 0.01
CA GLY A 531 36.68 -23.51 0.67
C GLY A 531 37.40 -22.26 1.21
N ASN A 532 36.78 -21.09 1.15
CA ASN A 532 37.34 -19.82 1.61
C ASN A 532 37.10 -19.63 3.12
N VAL A 533 37.75 -20.47 3.93
CA VAL A 533 37.56 -20.53 5.39
C VAL A 533 37.75 -19.18 6.09
N ASP A 534 38.80 -18.44 5.72
CA ASP A 534 39.09 -17.15 6.38
C ASP A 534 38.01 -16.09 6.09
N SER A 535 37.46 -16.08 4.87
CA SER A 535 36.31 -15.22 4.52
C SER A 535 35.05 -15.66 5.24
N ALA A 536 34.82 -16.97 5.39
CA ALA A 536 33.69 -17.49 6.17
C ALA A 536 33.77 -17.03 7.64
N ILE A 537 34.94 -17.16 8.27
CA ILE A 537 35.17 -16.69 9.64
C ILE A 537 34.91 -15.18 9.76
N ARG A 538 35.47 -14.37 8.84
CA ARG A 538 35.24 -12.91 8.82
C ARG A 538 33.76 -12.56 8.74
N ASN A 539 33.02 -13.22 7.85
CA ASN A 539 31.58 -13.00 7.68
C ASN A 539 30.78 -13.43 8.93
N LEU A 540 31.19 -14.48 9.65
CA LEU A 540 30.59 -14.83 10.94
C LEU A 540 30.88 -13.78 12.02
N HIS A 541 32.07 -13.18 12.04
CA HIS A 541 32.35 -12.04 12.90
C HIS A 541 31.47 -10.84 12.59
N LEU A 542 31.30 -10.48 11.32
CA LEU A 542 30.37 -9.43 10.89
C LEU A 542 28.93 -9.74 11.30
N SER A 543 28.49 -10.99 11.15
CA SER A 543 27.17 -11.46 11.61
C SER A 543 26.98 -11.24 13.12
N MET A 544 27.98 -11.57 13.95
CA MET A 544 27.93 -11.32 15.40
C MET A 544 27.99 -9.84 15.77
N VAL A 545 28.67 -9.01 14.98
CA VAL A 545 28.67 -7.56 15.16
C VAL A 545 27.25 -7.02 14.89
N ALA A 546 26.59 -7.52 13.83
CA ALA A 546 25.24 -7.13 13.47
C ALA A 546 24.21 -7.51 14.54
N ASP A 547 24.22 -8.78 14.98
CA ASP A 547 23.42 -9.25 16.10
C ASP A 547 24.17 -10.32 16.92
N ARG A 548 24.52 -9.95 18.16
CA ARG A 548 25.21 -10.85 19.09
C ARG A 548 24.25 -11.73 19.90
N SER A 549 22.96 -11.41 19.92
CA SER A 549 21.96 -12.22 20.61
C SER A 549 21.65 -13.51 19.86
N ALA A 550 21.88 -13.54 18.54
CA ALA A 550 21.70 -14.72 17.72
C ALA A 550 22.78 -15.79 18.00
N PRO A 551 22.41 -17.02 18.41
CA PRO A 551 23.39 -18.08 18.70
C PRO A 551 23.97 -18.74 17.44
N PHE A 552 23.28 -18.65 16.30
CA PHE A 552 23.65 -19.38 15.08
C PHE A 552 25.03 -19.04 14.52
N PRO A 553 25.42 -17.76 14.36
CA PRO A 553 26.75 -17.41 13.86
C PRO A 553 27.88 -17.94 14.77
N LEU A 554 27.66 -17.93 16.09
CA LEU A 554 28.60 -18.47 17.06
C LEU A 554 28.71 -19.99 16.97
N ARG A 555 27.60 -20.71 16.77
CA ARG A 555 27.63 -22.17 16.54
C ARG A 555 28.43 -22.52 15.29
N ASP A 556 28.19 -21.81 14.20
CA ASP A 556 28.90 -22.02 12.93
C ASP A 556 30.40 -21.69 13.08
N LEU A 557 30.73 -20.63 13.82
CA LEU A 557 32.12 -20.26 14.11
C LEU A 557 32.84 -21.32 14.95
N ILE A 558 32.18 -21.82 16.00
CA ILE A 558 32.70 -22.90 16.84
C ILE A 558 32.96 -24.14 15.99
N ARG A 559 32.01 -24.54 15.14
CA ARG A 559 32.15 -25.69 14.24
C ARG A 559 33.41 -25.54 13.37
N ILE A 560 33.59 -24.40 12.72
CA ILE A 560 34.75 -24.11 11.87
C ILE A 560 36.05 -24.17 12.69
N TYR A 561 36.09 -23.61 13.90
CA TYR A 561 37.27 -23.65 14.77
C TYR A 561 37.65 -25.05 15.22
N TYR A 562 36.68 -25.96 15.38
CA TYR A 562 36.96 -27.36 15.66
C TYR A 562 37.46 -28.11 14.43
N GLN A 563 36.82 -27.93 13.27
CA GLN A 563 37.19 -28.60 12.02
C GLN A 563 38.60 -28.22 11.54
N ASN A 564 38.98 -26.95 11.66
CA ASN A 564 40.25 -26.43 11.14
C ASN A 564 41.41 -26.48 12.13
N ASN A 565 41.28 -27.18 13.26
CA ASN A 565 42.33 -27.22 14.28
C ASN A 565 42.80 -25.84 14.75
N SER A 566 41.90 -24.86 14.80
CA SER A 566 42.18 -23.53 15.34
C SER A 566 42.71 -23.60 16.77
N ASP A 567 43.43 -22.57 17.19
CA ASP A 567 44.05 -22.57 18.52
C ASP A 567 43.01 -22.66 19.65
N LEU A 568 43.46 -23.20 20.78
CA LEU A 568 42.60 -23.45 21.95
C LEU A 568 41.97 -22.16 22.50
N GLY A 569 42.61 -21.01 22.28
CA GLY A 569 42.16 -19.70 22.77
C GLY A 569 40.93 -19.24 21.99
N ARG A 570 40.97 -19.29 20.65
CA ARG A 570 39.82 -18.97 19.78
C ARG A 570 38.61 -19.85 20.10
N ARG A 571 38.82 -21.16 20.29
CA ARG A 571 37.78 -22.10 20.70
C ARG A 571 37.17 -21.73 22.04
N LEU A 572 38.02 -21.43 23.03
CA LEU A 572 37.58 -21.04 24.37
C LEU A 572 36.81 -19.72 24.36
N ALA A 573 37.26 -18.72 23.59
CA ALA A 573 36.57 -17.43 23.47
C ALA A 573 35.19 -17.59 22.84
N ALA A 574 35.07 -18.33 21.74
CA ALA A 574 33.78 -18.58 21.09
C ALA A 574 32.81 -19.34 22.03
N LEU A 575 33.30 -20.34 22.77
CA LEU A 575 32.50 -21.05 23.78
C LEU A 575 32.05 -20.15 24.93
N LYS A 576 32.92 -19.28 25.44
CA LYS A 576 32.55 -18.29 26.47
C LYS A 576 31.53 -17.29 25.95
N ALA A 577 31.64 -16.91 24.66
CA ALA A 577 30.72 -15.97 24.03
C ALA A 577 29.32 -16.56 23.81
N ILE A 578 29.20 -17.85 23.46
CA ILE A 578 27.90 -18.51 23.25
C ILE A 578 27.21 -18.91 24.56
N LEU A 579 27.96 -19.21 25.63
CA LEU A 579 27.39 -19.69 26.89
C LEU A 579 26.25 -18.80 27.46
N PRO A 580 26.36 -17.45 27.52
CA PRO A 580 25.30 -16.60 28.06
C PRO A 580 24.05 -16.50 27.18
N ILE A 581 24.10 -16.93 25.91
CA ILE A 581 23.00 -16.83 24.94
C ILE A 581 22.44 -18.20 24.52
N GLU A 582 23.04 -19.31 24.97
CA GLU A 582 22.57 -20.66 24.65
C GLU A 582 21.40 -21.04 25.56
N GLU A 583 20.20 -21.07 24.98
CA GLU A 583 18.96 -21.40 25.68
C GLU A 583 18.79 -22.91 25.93
N ASP A 584 19.40 -23.75 25.11
CA ASP A 584 19.34 -25.21 25.27
C ASP A 584 20.20 -25.66 26.45
N LEU A 585 19.54 -26.11 27.52
CA LEU A 585 20.19 -26.48 28.79
C LEU A 585 21.23 -27.60 28.63
N GLU A 586 20.99 -28.57 27.75
CA GLU A 586 21.92 -29.67 27.51
C GLU A 586 23.17 -29.17 26.77
N LYS A 587 22.96 -28.37 25.71
CA LYS A 587 24.08 -27.75 24.98
C LYS A 587 24.85 -26.79 25.87
N ALA A 588 24.17 -25.98 26.70
CA ALA A 588 24.80 -25.09 27.65
C ALA A 588 25.65 -25.87 28.68
N ALA A 589 25.16 -27.00 29.18
CA ALA A 589 25.94 -27.88 30.07
C ALA A 589 27.18 -28.47 29.36
N MET A 590 27.03 -28.90 28.11
CA MET A 590 28.15 -29.37 27.28
C MET A 590 29.19 -28.26 27.06
N VAL A 591 28.74 -27.05 26.73
CA VAL A 591 29.59 -25.85 26.56
C VAL A 591 30.33 -25.55 27.86
N LYS A 592 29.67 -25.57 29.02
CA LYS A 592 30.32 -25.39 30.34
C LYS A 592 31.42 -26.43 30.58
N GLY A 593 31.15 -27.70 30.26
CA GLY A 593 32.13 -28.77 30.38
C GLY A 593 33.36 -28.54 29.51
N GLN A 594 33.17 -28.12 28.25
CA GLN A 594 34.26 -27.79 27.33
C GLN A 594 35.05 -26.56 27.78
N ILE A 595 34.38 -25.51 28.27
CA ILE A 595 35.04 -24.31 28.83
C ILE A 595 35.93 -24.70 30.00
N LEU A 596 35.46 -25.57 30.91
CA LEU A 596 36.25 -26.03 32.05
C LEU A 596 37.47 -26.84 31.59
N LYS A 597 37.30 -27.73 30.61
CA LYS A 597 38.38 -28.55 30.06
C LYS A 597 39.46 -27.69 29.39
N LEU A 598 39.05 -26.81 28.48
CA LEU A 598 39.95 -25.92 27.75
C LEU A 598 40.60 -24.91 28.70
N GLY A 599 39.83 -24.34 29.64
CA GLY A 599 40.33 -23.43 30.68
C GLY A 599 41.45 -24.06 31.52
N LYS A 600 41.27 -25.31 32.00
CA LYS A 600 42.34 -26.03 32.72
C LYS A 600 43.61 -26.25 31.90
N MET A 601 43.47 -26.47 30.58
CA MET A 601 44.64 -26.59 29.68
C MET A 601 45.35 -25.24 29.51
N VAL A 602 44.59 -24.15 29.54
CA VAL A 602 45.10 -22.78 29.49
C VAL A 602 45.80 -22.41 30.83
N ASP A 603 45.23 -22.75 31.97
CA ASP A 603 45.77 -22.40 33.29
C ASP A 603 47.10 -23.11 33.63
N LYS A 604 47.33 -24.32 33.11
CA LYS A 604 48.55 -25.11 33.36
C LYS A 604 49.85 -24.49 32.83
N LYS A 605 49.79 -23.45 32.00
CA LYS A 605 50.97 -22.77 31.41
C LYS A 605 51.09 -21.30 31.82
N ARG A 606 50.43 -20.88 32.91
CA ARG A 606 50.29 -19.48 33.33
C ARG A 606 51.61 -18.71 33.44
N ASP A 607 52.64 -19.29 34.04
CA ASP A 607 53.91 -18.60 34.28
C ASP A 607 54.67 -18.34 32.97
N PHE A 608 54.68 -19.32 32.06
CA PHE A 608 55.23 -19.16 30.70
C PHE A 608 54.52 -18.05 29.90
N ILE A 609 53.21 -17.89 30.08
CA ILE A 609 52.43 -16.84 29.39
C ILE A 609 52.83 -15.46 29.89
N ASN A 610 52.91 -15.25 31.20
CA ASN A 610 53.22 -13.95 31.77
C ASN A 610 54.60 -13.44 31.31
N ASP A 611 55.61 -14.32 31.32
CA ASP A 611 56.96 -13.99 30.85
C ASP A 611 56.98 -13.62 29.36
N SER A 612 56.24 -14.39 28.54
CA SER A 612 56.17 -14.18 27.09
C SER A 612 55.36 -12.93 26.72
N VAL A 613 54.31 -12.59 27.48
CA VAL A 613 53.57 -11.32 27.36
C VAL A 613 54.49 -10.14 27.67
N GLY A 614 55.27 -10.21 28.76
CA GLY A 614 56.23 -9.14 29.12
C GLY A 614 57.27 -8.91 28.02
N ARG A 615 57.81 -9.98 27.43
CA ARG A 615 58.73 -9.89 26.27
C ARG A 615 58.05 -9.33 25.02
N ALA A 616 56.83 -9.78 24.72
CA ALA A 616 56.07 -9.30 23.56
C ALA A 616 55.77 -7.80 23.67
N GLU A 617 55.32 -7.34 24.84
CA GLU A 617 55.01 -5.92 25.07
C GLU A 617 56.24 -5.02 25.02
N LYS A 618 57.37 -5.48 25.59
CA LYS A 618 58.63 -4.77 25.49
C LYS A 618 59.07 -4.63 24.02
N SER A 619 59.08 -5.75 23.30
CA SER A 619 59.46 -5.77 21.87
C SER A 619 58.53 -4.91 21.01
N PHE A 620 57.24 -4.87 21.35
CA PHE A 620 56.27 -3.99 20.72
C PHE A 620 56.60 -2.50 20.99
N LYS A 621 56.86 -2.12 22.24
CA LYS A 621 57.26 -0.73 22.57
C LYS A 621 58.57 -0.32 21.91
N ASP A 622 59.52 -1.25 21.79
CA ASP A 622 60.83 -1.03 21.16
C ASP A 622 60.77 -1.01 19.62
N GLY A 623 59.58 -1.12 19.02
CA GLY A 623 59.38 -1.07 17.56
C GLY A 623 59.78 -2.36 16.82
N GLN A 624 60.07 -3.44 17.55
CA GLN A 624 60.46 -4.74 17.00
C GLN A 624 59.22 -5.60 16.72
N TRP A 625 58.38 -5.16 15.78
CA TRP A 625 57.06 -5.74 15.52
C TRP A 625 57.08 -7.24 15.16
N GLU A 626 58.08 -7.70 14.39
CA GLU A 626 58.22 -9.13 14.04
C GLU A 626 58.59 -10.01 15.25
N VAL A 627 59.41 -9.47 16.16
CA VAL A 627 59.79 -10.15 17.41
C VAL A 627 58.57 -10.23 18.33
N ALA A 628 57.82 -9.12 18.45
CA ALA A 628 56.57 -9.08 19.19
C ALA A 628 55.55 -10.10 18.64
N LEU A 629 55.38 -10.19 17.31
CA LEU A 629 54.48 -11.18 16.69
C LEU A 629 54.92 -12.63 16.90
N ARG A 630 56.23 -12.92 16.91
CA ARG A 630 56.72 -14.27 17.24
C ARG A 630 56.39 -14.65 18.68
N GLU A 631 56.60 -13.72 19.62
CA GLU A 631 56.23 -13.92 21.01
C GLU A 631 54.71 -14.08 21.15
N TYR A 632 53.89 -13.22 20.55
CA TYR A 632 52.43 -13.37 20.52
C TYR A 632 51.99 -14.72 19.91
N LYS A 633 52.61 -15.16 18.82
CA LYS A 633 52.33 -16.46 18.20
C LYS A 633 52.67 -17.64 19.12
N SER A 634 53.72 -17.52 19.94
CA SER A 634 54.11 -18.56 20.91
C SER A 634 53.07 -18.75 22.03
N ILE A 635 52.26 -17.72 22.30
CA ILE A 635 51.16 -17.72 23.27
C ILE A 635 49.78 -17.58 22.62
N ASN A 636 49.66 -17.83 21.31
CA ASN A 636 48.43 -17.58 20.54
C ASN A 636 47.20 -18.31 21.13
N ALA A 637 47.40 -19.53 21.63
CA ALA A 637 46.36 -20.32 22.32
C ALA A 637 45.83 -19.67 23.63
N PHE A 638 46.49 -18.62 24.12
CA PHE A 638 46.17 -17.87 25.33
C PHE A 638 45.78 -16.42 25.02
N ASN A 639 46.45 -15.78 24.05
CA ASN A 639 46.14 -14.42 23.57
C ASN A 639 44.68 -14.27 23.16
N HIS A 640 44.12 -15.27 22.47
CA HIS A 640 42.73 -15.24 22.04
C HIS A 640 41.70 -15.37 23.17
N SER A 641 42.12 -15.33 24.44
CA SER A 641 41.24 -15.17 25.61
C SER A 641 41.35 -13.79 26.27
N SER A 642 42.22 -12.91 25.74
CA SER A 642 42.44 -11.53 26.19
C SER A 642 42.31 -10.54 25.04
N SER A 643 41.26 -9.72 25.07
CA SER A 643 41.03 -8.65 24.07
C SER A 643 42.25 -7.71 23.93
N VAL A 644 42.89 -7.36 25.05
CA VAL A 644 44.06 -6.45 25.07
C VAL A 644 45.26 -7.00 24.31
N LEU A 645 45.52 -8.31 24.41
CA LEU A 645 46.66 -8.94 23.71
C LEU A 645 46.40 -9.04 22.21
N LEU A 646 45.16 -9.35 21.82
CA LEU A 646 44.75 -9.37 20.41
C LEU A 646 44.79 -8.00 19.76
N LEU A 647 44.42 -6.94 20.49
CA LEU A 647 44.59 -5.57 20.04
C LEU A 647 46.06 -5.26 19.70
N LYS A 648 46.99 -5.57 20.61
CA LYS A 648 48.42 -5.33 20.37
C LYS A 648 48.97 -6.18 19.22
N GLN A 649 48.49 -7.42 19.08
CA GLN A 649 48.84 -8.29 17.96
C GLN A 649 48.32 -7.73 16.62
N GLY A 650 47.09 -7.23 16.58
CA GLY A 650 46.53 -6.53 15.41
C GLY A 650 47.34 -5.30 15.05
N MET A 651 47.66 -4.44 16.02
CA MET A 651 48.50 -3.25 15.80
C MET A 651 49.89 -3.62 15.26
N ALA A 652 50.49 -4.71 15.74
CA ALA A 652 51.79 -5.17 15.24
C ALA A 652 51.70 -5.64 13.78
N HIS A 653 50.61 -6.32 13.40
CA HIS A 653 50.34 -6.68 12.01
C HIS A 653 50.10 -5.45 11.13
N GLU A 654 49.35 -4.45 11.61
CA GLU A 654 49.09 -3.19 10.93
C GLU A 654 50.39 -2.40 10.65
N ARG A 655 51.28 -2.28 11.66
CA ARG A 655 52.60 -1.64 11.52
C ARG A 655 53.52 -2.33 10.51
N LEU A 656 53.29 -3.61 10.25
CA LEU A 656 54.01 -4.42 9.26
C LEU A 656 53.29 -4.50 7.91
N GLY A 657 52.19 -3.77 7.71
CA GLY A 657 51.41 -3.78 6.47
C GLY A 657 50.59 -5.07 6.23
N ASN A 658 50.45 -5.94 7.24
CA ASN A 658 49.70 -7.19 7.14
C ASN A 658 48.21 -6.97 7.48
N GLN A 659 47.50 -6.29 6.59
CA GLN A 659 46.14 -5.80 6.81
C GLN A 659 45.12 -6.90 7.14
N GLU A 660 45.10 -8.03 6.41
CA GLU A 660 44.16 -9.13 6.68
C GLU A 660 44.36 -9.77 8.06
N LYS A 661 45.62 -10.00 8.46
CA LYS A 661 45.95 -10.57 9.77
C LYS A 661 45.62 -9.59 10.90
N SER A 662 45.76 -8.29 10.63
CA SER A 662 45.33 -7.24 11.56
C SER A 662 43.83 -7.28 11.80
N LEU A 663 43.03 -7.31 10.72
CA LEU A 663 41.56 -7.37 10.81
C LEU A 663 41.10 -8.64 11.55
N ALA A 664 41.71 -9.79 11.25
CA ALA A 664 41.39 -11.04 11.94
C ALA A 664 41.63 -10.94 13.46
N ALA A 665 42.78 -10.38 13.88
CA ALA A 665 43.08 -10.18 15.30
C ALA A 665 42.12 -9.19 15.97
N TYR A 666 41.73 -8.12 15.29
CA TYR A 666 40.75 -7.15 15.81
C TYR A 666 39.33 -7.74 15.92
N TYR A 667 38.91 -8.59 14.99
CA TYR A 667 37.63 -9.29 15.09
C TYR A 667 37.61 -10.35 16.19
N ASP A 668 38.72 -11.05 16.41
CA ASP A 668 38.90 -11.91 17.58
C ASP A 668 38.83 -11.09 18.89
N ALA A 669 39.35 -9.86 18.90
CA ALA A 669 39.24 -8.97 20.06
C ALA A 669 37.78 -8.57 20.33
N LEU A 670 37.00 -8.23 19.28
CA LEU A 670 35.55 -7.98 19.38
C LEU A 670 34.74 -9.22 19.81
N LEU A 671 35.21 -10.43 19.48
CA LEU A 671 34.58 -11.66 19.98
C LEU A 671 34.67 -11.73 21.52
N ILE A 672 35.76 -11.26 22.12
CA ILE A 672 35.97 -11.27 23.58
C ILE A 672 35.33 -10.05 24.24
N ASP A 673 35.57 -8.87 23.68
CA ASP A 673 35.07 -7.58 24.17
C ASP A 673 34.13 -6.94 23.13
N PRO A 674 32.86 -7.37 23.05
CA PRO A 674 31.89 -6.85 22.08
C PRO A 674 31.64 -5.35 22.17
N LYS A 675 31.77 -4.80 23.39
CA LYS A 675 31.43 -3.41 23.69
C LYS A 675 32.62 -2.49 23.51
N ASN A 676 33.70 -2.98 22.90
CA ASN A 676 34.85 -2.16 22.58
C ASN A 676 34.46 -1.07 21.57
N GLN A 677 34.18 0.11 22.11
CA GLN A 677 33.64 1.23 21.37
C GLN A 677 34.68 1.73 20.34
N GLU A 678 35.93 1.89 20.75
CA GLU A 678 37.03 2.36 19.90
C GLU A 678 37.30 1.43 18.70
N LEU A 679 37.24 0.11 18.89
CA LEU A 679 37.38 -0.83 17.77
C LEU A 679 36.27 -0.66 16.73
N ASN A 680 35.01 -0.54 17.15
CA ASN A 680 33.91 -0.32 16.22
C ASN A 680 34.04 1.01 15.46
N LYS A 681 34.52 2.07 16.13
CA LYS A 681 34.85 3.34 15.45
C LYS A 681 35.92 3.15 14.38
N ASN A 682 37.00 2.46 14.72
CA ASN A 682 38.12 2.25 13.81
C ASN A 682 37.76 1.36 12.62
N PHE A 683 36.98 0.29 12.84
CA PHE A 683 36.43 -0.52 11.76
C PHE A 683 35.52 0.31 10.84
N GLY A 684 34.64 1.13 11.41
CA GLY A 684 33.75 1.94 10.60
C GLY A 684 34.52 2.94 9.72
N ASN A 685 35.55 3.60 10.28
CA ASN A 685 36.42 4.51 9.53
C ASN A 685 37.22 3.79 8.44
N TYR A 686 37.74 2.61 8.77
CA TYR A 686 38.48 1.77 7.85
C TYR A 686 37.61 1.35 6.65
N TYR A 687 36.43 0.77 6.90
CA TYR A 687 35.55 0.34 5.81
C TYR A 687 35.04 1.51 4.97
N PHE A 688 34.79 2.66 5.60
CA PHE A 688 34.45 3.87 4.87
C PHE A 688 35.56 4.31 3.92
N SER A 689 36.83 4.26 4.36
CA SER A 689 37.99 4.58 3.50
C SER A 689 38.16 3.61 2.32
N MET A 690 37.69 2.37 2.47
CA MET A 690 37.68 1.35 1.42
C MET A 690 36.46 1.47 0.48
N GLY A 691 35.51 2.36 0.76
CA GLY A 691 34.25 2.49 0.02
C GLY A 691 33.18 1.45 0.38
N GLU A 692 33.41 0.66 1.43
CA GLU A 692 32.50 -0.37 1.94
C GLU A 692 31.48 0.23 2.93
N ASN A 693 30.60 1.06 2.38
CA ASN A 693 29.66 1.87 3.18
C ASN A 693 28.74 1.04 4.09
N ALA A 694 28.32 -0.15 3.67
CA ALA A 694 27.46 -1.00 4.50
C ALA A 694 28.18 -1.47 5.77
N LEU A 695 29.44 -1.91 5.64
CA LEU A 695 30.26 -2.31 6.79
C LEU A 695 30.61 -1.11 7.68
N ALA A 696 30.82 0.07 7.08
CA ALA A 696 30.99 1.31 7.83
C ALA A 696 29.77 1.63 8.69
N VAL A 697 28.57 1.58 8.09
CA VAL A 697 27.27 1.77 8.77
C VAL A 697 27.08 0.78 9.90
N LEU A 698 27.33 -0.52 9.65
CA LEU A 698 27.25 -1.57 10.68
C LEU A 698 28.08 -1.21 11.91
N HIS A 699 29.37 -0.93 11.72
CA HIS A 699 30.29 -0.68 12.82
C HIS A 699 30.05 0.66 13.53
N TRP A 700 29.75 1.73 12.80
CA TRP A 700 29.38 3.01 13.42
C TRP A 700 28.05 2.95 14.16
N THR A 701 27.10 2.10 13.75
CA THR A 701 25.88 1.87 14.53
C THR A 701 26.22 1.25 15.87
N LYS A 702 27.06 0.20 15.88
CA LYS A 702 27.51 -0.45 17.13
C LYS A 702 28.38 0.46 18.00
N TYR A 703 29.12 1.40 17.42
CA TYR A 703 29.81 2.46 18.15
C TYR A 703 28.84 3.35 18.95
N LEU A 704 27.74 3.75 18.32
CA LEU A 704 26.75 4.65 18.90
C LEU A 704 25.84 3.95 19.93
N ASP A 705 25.66 2.63 19.83
CA ASP A 705 24.87 1.82 20.79
C ASP A 705 25.49 1.78 22.20
N VAL A 706 26.81 2.01 22.35
CA VAL A 706 27.51 1.88 23.64
C VAL A 706 27.26 3.06 24.57
N GLY A 707 27.10 4.29 24.05
CA GLY A 707 26.82 5.47 24.88
C GLY A 707 26.88 6.80 24.13
N LYS A 708 26.12 7.79 24.63
CA LYS A 708 26.00 9.15 24.04
C LYS A 708 27.07 10.13 24.53
N ASP A 709 27.90 9.71 25.48
CA ASP A 709 28.87 10.58 26.16
C ASP A 709 30.19 10.74 25.38
N ALA A 710 30.30 10.15 24.19
CA ALA A 710 31.48 10.29 23.34
C ALA A 710 31.59 11.71 22.79
N GLU A 711 32.77 12.31 22.88
CA GLU A 711 33.04 13.70 22.43
C GLU A 711 32.71 13.91 20.94
N ASP A 712 32.84 12.87 20.12
CA ASP A 712 32.58 12.86 18.67
C ASP A 712 31.21 12.29 18.29
N TYR A 713 30.31 12.05 19.25
CA TYR A 713 29.02 11.39 19.01
C TYR A 713 28.22 12.06 17.88
N GLN A 714 28.14 13.40 17.88
CA GLN A 714 27.45 14.16 16.83
C GLN A 714 28.13 14.06 15.47
N GLU A 715 29.47 14.09 15.44
CA GLU A 715 30.22 13.88 14.20
C GLU A 715 29.93 12.49 13.64
N MET A 716 29.92 11.47 14.50
CA MET A 716 29.67 10.11 14.08
C MET A 716 28.24 9.87 13.60
N GLN A 717 27.25 10.50 14.24
CA GLN A 717 25.87 10.49 13.73
C GLN A 717 25.77 11.11 12.33
N ASN A 718 26.48 12.20 12.07
CA ASN A 718 26.51 12.83 10.75
C ASN A 718 27.18 11.94 9.70
N ARG A 719 28.30 11.28 10.03
CA ARG A 719 28.97 10.31 9.16
C ARG A 719 28.08 9.10 8.85
N LEU A 720 27.45 8.51 9.88
CA LEU A 720 26.50 7.41 9.73
C LEU A 720 25.34 7.79 8.80
N LYS A 721 24.76 8.97 8.99
CA LYS A 721 23.70 9.49 8.12
C LYS A 721 24.17 9.64 6.68
N SER A 722 25.35 10.24 6.45
CA SER A 722 25.93 10.41 5.13
C SER A 722 26.17 9.07 4.41
N ALA A 723 26.73 8.07 5.11
CA ALA A 723 26.96 6.75 4.54
C ALA A 723 25.65 6.01 4.19
N ASN A 724 24.63 6.13 5.04
CA ASN A 724 23.28 5.62 4.75
C ASN A 724 22.67 6.29 3.51
N ASP A 725 22.84 7.60 3.36
CA ASP A 725 22.35 8.33 2.18
C ASP A 725 23.09 7.89 0.90
N GLN A 726 24.39 7.59 0.97
CA GLN A 726 25.15 7.02 -0.15
C GLN A 726 24.70 5.60 -0.54
N LEU A 727 24.32 4.77 0.42
CA LEU A 727 23.73 3.44 0.14
C LEU A 727 22.40 3.58 -0.59
N LYS A 728 21.55 4.53 -0.19
CA LYS A 728 20.27 4.82 -0.85
C LYS A 728 20.43 5.36 -2.27
N ALA A 729 21.46 6.15 -2.51
CA ALA A 729 21.74 6.72 -3.84
C ALA A 729 22.21 5.68 -4.87
N LYS A 730 22.70 4.51 -4.43
CA LYS A 730 22.99 3.38 -5.31
C LYS A 730 21.66 2.73 -5.70
N ASN A 731 21.19 3.00 -6.91
CA ASN A 731 20.02 2.31 -7.48
C ASN A 731 20.21 0.79 -7.39
N LEU A 732 19.33 0.11 -6.64
CA LEU A 732 19.25 -1.34 -6.62
C LEU A 732 18.96 -1.85 -8.03
N LYS A 733 19.74 -2.85 -8.45
CA LYS A 733 19.54 -3.55 -9.72
C LYS A 733 18.76 -4.83 -9.46
N LYS A 734 17.94 -5.23 -10.43
CA LYS A 734 17.24 -6.53 -10.43
C LYS A 734 18.25 -7.68 -10.30
N GLN A 735 17.96 -8.65 -9.44
CA GLN A 735 18.78 -9.82 -9.15
C GLN A 735 18.09 -11.14 -9.50
N VAL A 736 16.76 -11.18 -9.45
CA VAL A 736 15.94 -12.33 -9.82
C VAL A 736 15.61 -12.26 -11.31
N SER A 737 15.82 -13.36 -12.02
CA SER A 737 15.46 -13.44 -13.44
C SER A 737 15.30 -14.88 -13.89
N ASN A 738 14.35 -15.14 -14.78
CA ASN A 738 14.15 -16.41 -15.49
C ASN A 738 13.80 -17.59 -14.57
N LEU A 739 13.00 -17.35 -13.52
CA LEU A 739 12.50 -18.44 -12.67
C LEU A 739 11.37 -19.22 -13.36
N SER A 740 11.51 -20.53 -13.43
CA SER A 740 10.45 -21.41 -13.89
C SER A 740 9.31 -21.53 -12.85
N PRO A 741 8.09 -21.91 -13.26
CA PRO A 741 6.99 -22.15 -12.32
C PRO A 741 7.33 -23.18 -11.24
N LYS A 742 8.20 -24.14 -11.53
CA LYS A 742 8.67 -25.14 -10.55
C LYS A 742 9.57 -24.50 -9.49
N GLU A 743 10.50 -23.64 -9.91
CA GLU A 743 11.40 -22.94 -8.98
C GLU A 743 10.61 -21.98 -8.09
N ASN A 744 9.60 -21.28 -8.63
CA ASN A 744 8.69 -20.46 -7.82
C ASN A 744 7.94 -21.28 -6.76
N ARG A 745 7.51 -22.52 -7.07
CA ARG A 745 6.89 -23.41 -6.06
C ARG A 745 7.90 -23.87 -5.00
N GLU A 746 9.13 -24.20 -5.39
CA GLU A 746 10.21 -24.54 -4.44
C GLU A 746 10.48 -23.36 -3.50
N LEU A 747 10.60 -22.15 -4.04
CA LEU A 747 10.76 -20.90 -3.28
C LEU A 747 9.57 -20.63 -2.35
N PHE A 748 8.34 -20.81 -2.82
CA PHE A 748 7.17 -20.66 -1.97
C PHE A 748 7.17 -21.65 -0.80
N SER A 749 7.53 -22.92 -1.05
CA SER A 749 7.62 -23.92 0.00
C SER A 749 8.63 -23.54 1.09
N ILE A 750 9.76 -22.92 0.71
CA ILE A 750 10.76 -22.38 1.65
C ILE A 750 10.21 -21.16 2.38
N PHE A 751 9.42 -20.32 1.71
CA PHE A 751 8.85 -19.12 2.30
C PHE A 751 7.74 -19.42 3.31
N SER A 752 6.92 -20.44 3.03
CA SER A 752 5.73 -20.78 3.83
C SER A 752 6.00 -21.73 5.01
N GLY A 753 7.14 -22.45 4.98
CA GLY A 753 7.53 -23.45 5.99
C GLY A 753 8.71 -22.97 6.81
#